data_AF-A0A419GQ05-F1
#
_entry.id   AF-A0A419GQ05-F1
#
_cell.length_a   1.000
_cell.length_b   1.000
_cell.length_c   1.000
_cell.angle_alpha   90.00
_cell.angle_beta   90.00
_cell.angle_gamma   90.00
#
_symmetry.space_group_name_H-M   'P 1'
#
loop_
_entity.id
_entity.type
_entity.pdbx_description
1 polymer ?
#
loop_
_entity_poly.entity_id
_entity_poly.type
_entity_poly.pdbx_seq_one_letter_code
_entity_poly.pdbx_strand_id
1 'polypeptide(L)'
;MPTLPTFPETDRLFFLSPHLLMAQLRGGGLTHPYKDHVWVYSCVNAIAQNLMGIPLLFFTGSRKDKKLVEAGPLVKLFETPNPMMSGAQLIEATFIYLGLCGEAFYIAERKNPREVPNELWTFHPNRFKEVVDRDTGLIAGWTYEKGGKKIPFEAHEIIFFRFFNPYHDYRGLAPLQAAQAGIDQDFWASRYNAAFFKNNAQPGGILETSANLGDEEFKRLLAQWNDRHQGVSKAHAIALLEGGVTYKQTGLSQKDMDFLEQRKFNREEIMAAFKVPKSELGIYEDLNFATAKTQDRVFWTKTLLPKMALFEFVIWHQLCAKLSGPETWAEFDRTAVDALKEDLKEMLEAGQKVWQMGVPFNVVNETLNLGFPKVEGGDVGYLPFNMMPVGSQGLPDNSPSAAVPPSQPEKAAGSPPLPAASLHLPGPQVIMRRKMDPRASWQQYHHLWAVLMGKFRGKMKNFFSWQEELQIKLLSEKLAKARLREYMAEDLLFDLEEANEILKKLAWPLYLTIGTESGRALFIELGADPANFVLTDTAAMQVLKDKLIKVTRINDYTREKLRETLLEGLSKTETVNEMQQRVRDLFGFSEARSLNIARTETGQSAAPARDAAMAELGVEKIQWWTAGDTAVRETHQFLEGMVVPRGMPFPNGCLYPCDPGGPAEQIINCRCVAVPVID
;
A
#
# COMPACT_ATOMS: atom_id res chain seq x y z
N MET A 1 17.74 -42.90 -40.73
CA MET A 1 16.58 -42.37 -39.98
C MET A 1 17.08 -41.92 -38.62
N PRO A 2 17.08 -40.63 -38.26
CA PRO A 2 17.43 -40.22 -36.92
C PRO A 2 16.24 -40.52 -36.01
N THR A 3 16.49 -41.35 -35.00
CA THR A 3 15.58 -41.69 -33.91
C THR A 3 15.20 -40.42 -33.15
N LEU A 4 13.90 -40.26 -32.90
CA LEU A 4 13.36 -39.24 -31.98
C LEU A 4 14.19 -39.17 -30.69
N PRO A 5 14.36 -38.00 -30.05
CA PRO A 5 14.72 -37.95 -28.65
C PRO A 5 13.50 -38.34 -27.82
N THR A 6 13.02 -39.59 -27.95
CA THR A 6 12.08 -40.17 -26.99
C THR A 6 12.83 -40.38 -25.69
N PHE A 7 12.44 -39.69 -24.62
CA PHE A 7 12.88 -40.05 -23.27
C PHE A 7 12.45 -41.51 -23.01
N PRO A 8 13.38 -42.47 -22.85
CA PRO A 8 13.01 -43.83 -22.46
C PRO A 8 12.27 -43.77 -21.11
N GLU A 9 11.22 -44.58 -20.91
CA GLU A 9 10.45 -44.59 -19.65
C GLU A 9 11.35 -44.75 -18.40
N THR A 10 12.48 -45.43 -18.55
CA THR A 10 13.49 -45.64 -17.50
C THR A 10 14.28 -44.38 -17.12
N ASP A 11 14.36 -43.38 -18.00
CA ASP A 11 15.07 -42.11 -17.75
C ASP A 11 14.16 -41.02 -17.12
N ARG A 12 12.87 -41.33 -16.90
CA ARG A 12 11.88 -40.48 -16.24
C ARG A 12 11.93 -40.53 -14.69
N LEU A 13 12.94 -41.19 -14.11
CA LEU A 13 13.14 -41.22 -12.64
C LEU A 13 13.89 -39.96 -12.17
N PHE A 14 13.11 -38.96 -11.71
CA PHE A 14 13.52 -37.56 -11.56
C PHE A 14 14.02 -37.12 -10.16
N PHE A 15 14.11 -37.99 -9.16
CA PHE A 15 14.33 -37.56 -7.76
C PHE A 15 15.53 -38.14 -6.98
N LEU A 16 16.46 -38.84 -7.62
CA LEU A 16 17.67 -39.34 -6.95
C LEU A 16 18.95 -38.72 -7.50
N SER A 17 19.14 -37.42 -7.30
CA SER A 17 20.49 -36.81 -7.33
C SER A 17 20.53 -35.51 -6.52
N PRO A 18 21.38 -35.43 -5.46
CA PRO A 18 21.41 -34.33 -4.49
C PRO A 18 22.27 -33.14 -4.97
N HIS A 19 21.95 -32.57 -6.13
CA HIS A 19 22.72 -31.47 -6.70
C HIS A 19 21.89 -30.19 -6.84
N LEU A 20 21.45 -29.67 -5.69
CA LEU A 20 21.21 -28.24 -5.46
C LEU A 20 22.51 -27.54 -5.03
N LEU A 21 23.64 -27.89 -5.64
CA LEU A 21 24.88 -27.14 -5.45
C LEU A 21 24.94 -26.03 -6.51
N MET A 22 24.31 -24.90 -6.19
CA MET A 22 24.76 -23.62 -6.74
C MET A 22 26.25 -23.46 -6.39
N ALA A 23 27.01 -22.92 -7.34
CA ALA A 23 28.45 -22.72 -7.24
C ALA A 23 28.83 -22.12 -5.88
N GLN A 24 29.87 -22.70 -5.27
CA GLN A 24 30.43 -22.36 -3.98
C GLN A 24 30.51 -20.84 -3.76
N LEU A 25 29.53 -20.29 -3.04
CA LEU A 25 29.78 -19.16 -2.14
C LEU A 25 30.67 -19.72 -1.03
N ARG A 26 31.98 -19.67 -1.23
CA ARG A 26 32.98 -20.08 -0.24
C ARG A 26 32.78 -19.24 1.02
N GLY A 27 32.14 -19.85 2.03
CA GLY A 27 32.07 -19.31 3.39
C GLY A 27 30.65 -19.36 3.96
N GLY A 28 30.21 -20.51 4.48
CA GLY A 28 29.08 -20.64 5.43
C GLY A 28 27.71 -20.04 5.07
N GLY A 29 27.53 -19.45 3.89
CA GLY A 29 26.40 -18.61 3.52
C GLY A 29 25.15 -19.34 3.05
N LEU A 30 24.14 -18.57 2.66
CA LEU A 30 22.85 -19.02 2.17
C LEU A 30 23.01 -19.90 0.93
N THR A 31 22.70 -21.19 1.04
CA THR A 31 22.87 -22.17 -0.06
C THR A 31 21.58 -22.43 -0.82
N HIS A 32 20.44 -22.36 -0.14
CA HIS A 32 19.13 -22.60 -0.72
C HIS A 32 18.19 -21.43 -0.37
N PRO A 33 18.30 -20.27 -1.04
CA PRO A 33 17.55 -19.06 -0.66
C PRO A 33 16.04 -19.26 -0.53
N TYR A 34 15.45 -20.07 -1.42
CA TYR A 34 14.02 -20.37 -1.41
C TYR A 34 13.57 -21.21 -0.19
N LYS A 35 14.45 -22.05 0.37
CA LYS A 35 14.16 -22.89 1.54
C LYS A 35 14.57 -22.21 2.83
N ASP A 36 15.73 -21.58 2.83
CA ASP A 36 16.43 -21.12 4.02
C ASP A 36 15.98 -19.70 4.45
N HIS A 37 15.31 -18.95 3.56
CA HIS A 37 14.92 -17.56 3.81
C HIS A 37 13.44 -17.29 3.57
N VAL A 38 12.71 -16.95 4.65
CA VAL A 38 11.25 -16.81 4.65
C VAL A 38 10.75 -15.71 3.70
N TRP A 39 11.40 -14.54 3.66
CA TRP A 39 10.92 -13.43 2.82
C TRP A 39 11.09 -13.72 1.33
N VAL A 40 12.12 -14.48 0.96
CA VAL A 40 12.36 -14.87 -0.42
C VAL A 40 11.29 -15.87 -0.86
N TYR A 41 11.04 -16.89 -0.02
CA TYR A 41 9.94 -17.83 -0.23
C TYR A 41 8.62 -17.08 -0.41
N SER A 42 8.27 -16.20 0.54
CA SER A 42 6.99 -15.49 0.54
C SER A 42 6.82 -14.58 -0.68
N CYS A 43 7.82 -13.78 -1.06
CA CYS A 43 7.72 -12.91 -2.23
C CYS A 43 7.60 -13.69 -3.54
N VAL A 44 8.42 -14.72 -3.73
CA VAL A 44 8.40 -15.55 -4.94
C VAL A 44 7.09 -16.32 -5.05
N ASN A 45 6.63 -16.89 -3.93
CA ASN A 45 5.40 -17.66 -3.88
C ASN A 45 4.15 -16.78 -4.07
N ALA A 46 4.12 -15.57 -3.50
CA ALA A 46 3.04 -14.61 -3.74
C ALA A 46 2.88 -14.28 -5.22
N ILE A 47 3.98 -14.09 -5.96
CA ILE A 47 3.93 -13.88 -7.40
C ILE A 47 3.48 -15.15 -8.13
N ALA A 48 4.10 -16.29 -7.83
CA ALA A 48 3.86 -17.53 -8.56
C ALA A 48 2.43 -18.07 -8.38
N GLN A 49 1.90 -18.06 -7.16
CA GLN A 49 0.56 -18.57 -6.86
C GLN A 49 -0.56 -17.68 -7.43
N ASN A 50 -0.40 -16.35 -7.37
CA ASN A 50 -1.36 -15.44 -7.99
C ASN A 50 -1.43 -15.64 -9.50
N LEU A 51 -0.29 -15.88 -10.16
CA LEU A 51 -0.25 -16.09 -11.61
C LEU A 51 -0.69 -17.51 -12.03
N MET A 52 -0.39 -18.52 -11.20
CA MET A 52 -0.87 -19.89 -11.38
C MET A 52 -2.39 -19.98 -11.38
N GLY A 53 -3.06 -19.16 -10.56
CA GLY A 53 -4.53 -19.15 -10.43
C GLY A 53 -5.27 -18.61 -11.64
N ILE A 54 -4.57 -18.03 -12.62
CA ILE A 54 -5.18 -17.37 -13.79
C ILE A 54 -5.20 -18.34 -14.98
N PRO A 55 -6.36 -18.63 -15.57
CA PRO A 55 -6.45 -19.44 -16.78
C PRO A 55 -5.68 -18.79 -17.95
N LEU A 56 -4.92 -19.62 -18.69
CA LEU A 56 -4.28 -19.22 -19.94
C LEU A 56 -5.19 -19.59 -21.10
N LEU A 57 -5.65 -18.58 -21.85
CA LEU A 57 -6.57 -18.75 -22.98
C LEU A 57 -5.83 -18.59 -24.31
N PHE A 58 -6.27 -19.33 -25.32
CA PHE A 58 -5.74 -19.24 -26.68
C PHE A 58 -6.76 -18.59 -27.62
N PHE A 59 -6.30 -17.64 -28.43
CA PHE A 59 -7.14 -16.92 -29.38
C PHE A 59 -6.60 -17.06 -30.79
N THR A 60 -7.50 -16.99 -31.79
CA THR A 60 -7.19 -16.98 -33.22
C THR A 60 -7.92 -15.81 -33.91
N GLY A 61 -7.44 -15.39 -35.07
CA GLY A 61 -8.06 -14.34 -35.89
C GLY A 61 -7.34 -13.00 -35.78
N SER A 62 -8.10 -11.90 -35.76
CA SER A 62 -7.54 -10.55 -35.63
C SER A 62 -7.54 -10.11 -34.18
N ARG A 63 -6.61 -9.21 -33.79
CA ARG A 63 -6.62 -8.60 -32.45
C ARG A 63 -7.94 -7.87 -32.14
N LYS A 64 -8.67 -7.42 -33.16
CA LYS A 64 -10.00 -6.76 -33.04
C LYS A 64 -11.18 -7.73 -33.06
N ASP A 65 -11.02 -8.91 -33.68
CA ASP A 65 -12.05 -9.95 -33.79
C ASP A 65 -11.41 -11.27 -33.32
N LYS A 66 -11.29 -11.38 -31.99
CA LYS A 66 -10.64 -12.50 -31.31
C LYS A 66 -11.64 -13.66 -31.21
N LYS A 67 -11.26 -14.83 -31.71
CA LYS A 67 -12.03 -16.06 -31.52
C LYS A 67 -11.31 -16.96 -30.53
N LEU A 68 -12.01 -17.36 -29.47
CA LEU A 68 -11.48 -18.28 -28.46
C LEU A 68 -11.28 -19.67 -29.08
N VAL A 69 -10.12 -20.26 -28.82
CA VAL A 69 -9.80 -21.64 -29.17
C VAL A 69 -10.06 -22.49 -27.93
N GLU A 70 -11.24 -23.13 -27.88
CA GLU A 70 -11.67 -23.92 -26.72
C GLU A 70 -11.06 -25.32 -26.68
N ALA A 71 -10.65 -25.85 -27.84
CA ALA A 71 -10.09 -27.20 -27.94
C ALA A 71 -9.02 -27.29 -29.02
N GLY A 72 -7.96 -28.05 -28.74
CA GLY A 72 -6.91 -28.36 -29.71
C GLY A 72 -5.63 -28.89 -29.06
N PRO A 73 -4.66 -29.36 -29.86
CA PRO A 73 -3.37 -29.84 -29.35
C PRO A 73 -2.64 -28.79 -28.50
N LEU A 74 -2.74 -27.51 -28.87
CA LEU A 74 -2.09 -26.41 -28.15
C LEU A 74 -2.74 -26.15 -26.78
N VAL A 75 -4.07 -26.18 -26.70
CA VAL A 75 -4.81 -26.02 -25.43
C VAL A 75 -4.46 -27.18 -24.50
N LYS A 76 -4.52 -28.42 -25.02
CA LYS A 76 -4.18 -29.62 -24.26
C LYS A 76 -2.73 -29.63 -23.77
N LEU A 77 -1.79 -29.09 -24.55
CA LEU A 77 -0.39 -28.98 -24.16
C LEU A 77 -0.22 -28.10 -22.92
N PHE A 78 -0.99 -27.02 -22.79
CA PHE A 78 -0.90 -26.16 -21.61
C PHE A 78 -1.79 -26.59 -20.46
N GLU A 79 -2.84 -27.40 -20.68
CA GLU A 79 -3.59 -28.03 -19.58
C GLU A 79 -2.79 -29.18 -18.94
N THR A 80 -2.21 -30.04 -19.79
CA THR A 80 -1.43 -31.22 -19.42
C THR A 80 -0.07 -31.21 -20.12
N PRO A 81 0.89 -30.39 -19.67
CA PRO A 81 2.20 -30.23 -20.33
C PRO A 81 3.06 -31.47 -20.27
N ASN A 82 2.95 -32.25 -19.21
CA ASN A 82 3.62 -33.54 -19.08
C ASN A 82 2.85 -34.41 -18.07
N PRO A 83 3.16 -35.72 -17.97
CA PRO A 83 2.47 -36.63 -17.05
C PRO A 83 2.64 -36.30 -15.55
N MET A 84 3.56 -35.42 -15.18
CA MET A 84 3.92 -35.14 -13.78
C MET A 84 3.36 -33.81 -13.26
N MET A 85 3.06 -32.86 -14.14
CA MET A 85 2.69 -31.50 -13.79
C MET A 85 1.49 -31.04 -14.60
N SER A 86 0.56 -30.35 -13.94
CA SER A 86 -0.49 -29.61 -14.64
C SER A 86 0.06 -28.31 -15.25
N GLY A 87 -0.71 -27.70 -16.14
CA GLY A 87 -0.42 -26.37 -16.68
C GLY A 87 -0.13 -25.31 -15.62
N ALA A 88 -0.98 -25.29 -14.60
CA ALA A 88 -0.85 -24.39 -13.46
C ALA A 88 0.51 -24.58 -12.75
N GLN A 89 0.90 -25.83 -12.49
CA GLN A 89 2.20 -26.14 -11.87
C GLN A 89 3.39 -25.77 -12.76
N LEU A 90 3.25 -25.88 -14.09
CA LEU A 90 4.28 -25.43 -15.03
C LEU A 90 4.47 -23.90 -14.95
N ILE A 91 3.36 -23.14 -14.94
CA ILE A 91 3.37 -21.68 -14.82
C ILE A 91 3.97 -21.26 -13.47
N GLU A 92 3.55 -21.90 -12.37
CA GLU A 92 4.09 -21.68 -11.03
C GLU A 92 5.61 -21.87 -11.00
N ALA A 93 6.10 -23.02 -11.49
CA ALA A 93 7.53 -23.32 -11.55
C ALA A 93 8.31 -22.29 -12.39
N THR A 94 7.69 -21.74 -13.43
CA THR A 94 8.31 -20.74 -14.31
C THR A 94 8.55 -19.43 -13.60
N PHE A 95 7.55 -18.92 -12.88
CA PHE A 95 7.70 -17.69 -12.11
C PHE A 95 8.60 -17.87 -10.89
N ILE A 96 8.65 -19.09 -10.30
CA ILE A 96 9.65 -19.43 -9.28
C ILE A 96 11.07 -19.34 -9.86
N TYR A 97 11.35 -19.97 -11.00
CA TYR A 97 12.68 -19.90 -11.62
C TYR A 97 13.04 -18.48 -12.09
N LEU A 98 12.09 -17.72 -12.63
CA LEU A 98 12.30 -16.31 -12.96
C LEU A 98 12.62 -15.47 -11.71
N GLY A 99 11.97 -15.72 -10.58
CA GLY A 99 12.25 -15.02 -9.32
C GLY A 99 13.63 -15.34 -8.74
N LEU A 100 14.04 -16.61 -8.81
CA LEU A 100 15.28 -17.10 -8.18
C LEU A 100 16.52 -16.96 -9.08
N CYS A 101 16.39 -17.30 -10.36
CA CYS A 101 17.49 -17.36 -11.32
C CYS A 101 17.42 -16.24 -12.38
N GLY A 102 16.30 -15.51 -12.47
CA GLY A 102 16.09 -14.49 -13.49
C GLY A 102 15.69 -15.07 -14.85
N GLU A 103 15.55 -16.39 -14.95
CA GLU A 103 15.33 -17.09 -16.20
C GLU A 103 14.64 -18.43 -15.97
N ALA A 104 13.97 -18.95 -17.00
CA ALA A 104 13.30 -20.25 -16.99
C ALA A 104 13.37 -20.89 -18.39
N PHE A 105 13.36 -22.21 -18.43
CA PHE A 105 13.51 -22.99 -19.66
C PHE A 105 12.41 -24.03 -19.76
N TYR A 106 11.77 -24.12 -20.92
CA TYR A 106 11.01 -25.31 -21.30
C TYR A 106 11.74 -26.06 -22.41
N ILE A 107 11.83 -27.37 -22.25
CA ILE A 107 12.16 -28.30 -23.32
C ILE A 107 10.84 -28.66 -23.99
N ALA A 108 10.73 -28.32 -25.27
CA ALA A 108 9.60 -28.64 -26.12
C ALA A 108 9.91 -29.88 -26.96
N GLU A 109 9.20 -30.99 -26.69
CA GLU A 109 9.40 -32.22 -27.44
C GLU A 109 8.77 -32.12 -28.83
N ARG A 110 9.59 -31.75 -29.82
CA ARG A 110 9.21 -31.62 -31.24
C ARG A 110 10.40 -31.81 -32.17
N LYS A 111 10.16 -32.32 -33.38
CA LYS A 111 11.11 -32.43 -34.48
C LYS A 111 11.27 -31.11 -35.23
N ASN A 112 10.15 -30.43 -35.49
CA ASN A 112 10.12 -29.25 -36.35
C ASN A 112 9.57 -28.04 -35.60
N PRO A 113 10.06 -26.81 -35.84
CA PRO A 113 9.53 -25.59 -35.19
C PRO A 113 8.05 -25.32 -35.51
N ARG A 114 7.54 -25.95 -36.57
CA ARG A 114 6.21 -25.77 -37.14
C ARG A 114 5.11 -26.64 -36.53
N GLU A 115 5.46 -27.60 -35.68
CA GLU A 115 4.49 -28.48 -35.03
C GLU A 115 4.28 -28.07 -33.57
N VAL A 116 3.09 -28.39 -33.07
CA VAL A 116 2.78 -28.25 -31.64
C VAL A 116 3.59 -29.33 -30.90
N PRO A 117 4.38 -28.96 -29.88
CA PRO A 117 5.11 -29.94 -29.06
C PRO A 117 4.16 -30.95 -28.43
N ASN A 118 4.63 -32.19 -28.24
CA ASN A 118 3.86 -33.20 -27.53
C ASN A 118 3.86 -32.96 -26.02
N GLU A 119 5.02 -32.57 -25.48
CA GLU A 119 5.23 -32.34 -24.06
C GLU A 119 6.10 -31.08 -23.83
N LEU A 120 5.90 -30.45 -22.68
CA LEU A 120 6.72 -29.35 -22.16
C LEU A 120 7.33 -29.75 -20.81
N TRP A 121 8.65 -29.68 -20.71
CA TRP A 121 9.40 -29.99 -19.50
C TRP A 121 10.18 -28.79 -18.99
N THR A 122 9.99 -28.43 -17.72
CA THR A 122 10.77 -27.36 -17.08
C THR A 122 11.84 -27.94 -16.16
N PHE A 123 13.04 -27.38 -16.20
CA PHE A 123 14.15 -27.79 -15.34
C PHE A 123 14.91 -26.57 -14.79
N HIS A 124 15.66 -26.82 -13.72
CA HIS A 124 16.47 -25.78 -13.10
C HIS A 124 17.43 -25.13 -14.12
N PRO A 125 17.42 -23.79 -14.26
CA PRO A 125 18.21 -23.05 -15.24
C PRO A 125 19.71 -23.37 -15.29
N ASN A 126 20.37 -23.58 -14.15
CA ASN A 126 21.79 -23.95 -14.10
C ASN A 126 22.19 -25.22 -14.87
N ARG A 127 21.22 -26.08 -15.20
CA ARG A 127 21.50 -27.28 -16.00
C ARG A 127 21.63 -26.98 -17.49
N PHE A 128 21.29 -25.76 -17.92
CA PHE A 128 21.39 -25.31 -19.30
C PHE A 128 22.62 -24.42 -19.50
N LYS A 129 23.32 -24.64 -20.61
CA LYS A 129 24.41 -23.80 -21.10
C LYS A 129 24.12 -23.41 -22.55
N GLU A 130 24.26 -22.14 -22.85
CA GLU A 130 24.05 -21.59 -24.18
C GLU A 130 25.12 -22.11 -25.15
N VAL A 131 24.70 -22.45 -26.37
CA VAL A 131 25.58 -22.72 -27.50
C VAL A 131 25.43 -21.55 -28.46
N VAL A 132 26.46 -20.72 -28.51
CA VAL A 132 26.48 -19.50 -29.33
C VAL A 132 27.15 -19.81 -30.67
N ASP A 133 26.50 -19.41 -31.75
CA ASP A 133 27.11 -19.39 -33.08
C ASP A 133 28.21 -18.33 -33.13
N ARG A 134 29.42 -18.75 -33.50
CA ARG A 134 30.61 -17.89 -33.52
C ARG A 134 30.54 -16.81 -34.61
N ASP A 135 29.79 -17.05 -35.67
CA ASP A 135 29.73 -16.14 -36.82
C ASP A 135 28.64 -15.08 -36.64
N THR A 136 27.49 -15.47 -36.07
CA THR A 136 26.34 -14.56 -35.88
C THR A 136 26.24 -13.97 -34.48
N GLY A 137 26.91 -14.57 -33.48
CA GLY A 137 26.78 -14.20 -32.07
C GLY A 137 25.42 -14.54 -31.46
N LEU A 138 24.55 -15.24 -32.20
CA LEU A 138 23.22 -15.64 -31.77
C LEU A 138 23.24 -17.02 -31.10
N ILE A 139 22.22 -17.31 -30.30
CA ILE A 139 22.06 -18.62 -29.66
C ILE A 139 21.63 -19.64 -30.73
N ALA A 140 22.52 -20.56 -31.07
CA ALA A 140 22.25 -21.67 -32.00
C ALA A 140 21.50 -22.82 -31.33
N GLY A 141 21.68 -22.98 -30.02
CA GLY A 141 21.04 -24.04 -29.25
C GLY A 141 21.45 -23.99 -27.78
N TRP A 142 21.11 -25.06 -27.06
CA TRP A 142 21.40 -25.21 -25.64
C TRP A 142 21.95 -26.59 -25.34
N THR A 143 22.76 -26.71 -24.31
CA THR A 143 23.20 -28.00 -23.77
C THR A 143 22.61 -28.20 -22.39
N TYR A 144 21.88 -29.28 -22.20
CA TYR A 144 21.36 -29.72 -20.91
C TYR A 144 22.26 -30.75 -20.26
N GLU A 145 22.63 -30.54 -18.99
CA GLU A 145 23.53 -31.42 -18.24
C GLU A 145 22.72 -32.26 -17.22
N LYS A 146 22.72 -33.60 -17.40
CA LYS A 146 22.07 -34.58 -16.51
C LYS A 146 23.04 -35.69 -16.13
N GLY A 147 23.40 -35.78 -14.85
CA GLY A 147 24.28 -36.84 -14.34
C GLY A 147 25.63 -36.94 -15.08
N GLY A 148 26.20 -35.80 -15.47
CA GLY A 148 27.45 -35.71 -16.25
C GLY A 148 27.29 -35.94 -17.77
N LYS A 149 26.10 -36.33 -18.25
CA LYS A 149 25.80 -36.41 -19.69
C LYS A 149 25.34 -35.04 -20.19
N LYS A 150 25.85 -34.63 -21.34
CA LYS A 150 25.46 -33.41 -22.06
C LYS A 150 24.53 -33.79 -23.20
N ILE A 151 23.32 -33.25 -23.15
CA ILE A 151 22.28 -33.45 -24.17
C ILE A 151 22.14 -32.14 -24.94
N PRO A 152 22.51 -32.10 -26.24
CA PRO A 152 22.33 -30.91 -27.06
C PRO A 152 20.86 -30.77 -27.47
N PHE A 153 20.39 -29.52 -27.50
CA PHE A 153 19.08 -29.11 -27.98
C PHE A 153 19.25 -27.98 -29.00
N GLU A 154 18.47 -28.04 -30.07
CA GLU A 154 18.39 -26.96 -31.06
C GLU A 154 17.59 -25.78 -30.51
N ALA A 155 17.78 -24.59 -31.10
CA ALA A 155 17.10 -23.38 -30.65
C ALA A 155 15.56 -23.48 -30.65
N HIS A 156 14.96 -24.29 -31.53
CA HIS A 156 13.50 -24.48 -31.53
C HIS A 156 13.01 -25.52 -30.50
N GLU A 157 13.88 -26.34 -29.94
CA GLU A 157 13.49 -27.31 -28.91
C GLU A 157 13.42 -26.67 -27.51
N ILE A 158 13.83 -25.41 -27.38
CA ILE A 158 13.84 -24.68 -26.12
C ILE A 158 12.96 -23.44 -26.22
N ILE A 159 12.09 -23.25 -25.22
CA ILE A 159 11.43 -21.98 -24.94
C ILE A 159 12.14 -21.33 -23.76
N PHE A 160 12.71 -20.16 -23.99
CA PHE A 160 13.55 -19.47 -23.01
C PHE A 160 12.90 -18.18 -22.53
N PHE A 161 12.66 -18.11 -21.22
CA PHE A 161 12.17 -16.94 -20.52
C PHE A 161 13.32 -16.28 -19.76
N ARG A 162 13.45 -14.96 -19.84
CA ARG A 162 14.45 -14.22 -19.07
C ARG A 162 13.98 -12.83 -18.71
N PHE A 163 14.44 -12.34 -17.56
CA PHE A 163 14.52 -10.90 -17.31
C PHE A 163 15.74 -10.31 -18.00
N PHE A 164 15.65 -9.03 -18.33
CA PHE A 164 16.75 -8.34 -18.99
C PHE A 164 17.95 -8.23 -18.05
N ASN A 165 19.14 -8.52 -18.57
CA ASN A 165 20.40 -8.40 -17.85
C ASN A 165 21.32 -7.41 -18.60
N PRO A 166 21.66 -6.26 -17.99
CA PRO A 166 22.54 -5.27 -18.63
C PRO A 166 24.02 -5.69 -18.64
N TYR A 167 24.39 -6.73 -17.90
CA TYR A 167 25.78 -7.19 -17.74
C TYR A 167 26.08 -8.50 -18.48
N HIS A 168 25.07 -9.13 -19.08
CA HIS A 168 25.22 -10.39 -19.78
C HIS A 168 24.26 -10.49 -20.96
N ASP A 169 24.80 -10.70 -22.17
CA ASP A 169 24.01 -10.64 -23.40
C ASP A 169 22.98 -11.78 -23.54
N TYR A 170 23.33 -12.96 -23.03
CA TYR A 170 22.51 -14.18 -23.16
C TYR A 170 21.62 -14.52 -21.95
N ARG A 171 22.06 -14.26 -20.71
CA ARG A 171 21.41 -14.79 -19.49
C ARG A 171 20.57 -13.75 -18.76
N GLY A 172 19.62 -14.23 -17.94
CA GLY A 172 18.76 -13.35 -17.14
C GLY A 172 19.44 -12.78 -15.89
N LEU A 173 18.86 -11.75 -15.28
CA LEU A 173 19.23 -11.25 -13.96
C LEU A 173 18.03 -11.41 -13.01
N ALA A 174 18.23 -12.11 -11.89
CA ALA A 174 17.18 -12.36 -10.93
C ALA A 174 16.95 -11.15 -10.01
N PRO A 175 15.70 -10.85 -9.61
CA PRO A 175 15.44 -9.93 -8.50
C PRO A 175 16.14 -10.35 -7.20
N LEU A 176 16.26 -11.66 -6.98
CA LEU A 176 17.00 -12.24 -5.86
C LEU A 176 18.46 -11.75 -5.81
N GLN A 177 19.14 -11.70 -6.96
CA GLN A 177 20.54 -11.28 -7.03
C GLN A 177 20.71 -9.80 -6.66
N ALA A 178 19.73 -8.96 -6.99
CA ALA A 178 19.73 -7.55 -6.61
C ALA A 178 19.53 -7.35 -5.09
N ALA A 179 18.76 -8.22 -4.43
CA ALA A 179 18.51 -8.17 -2.99
C ALA A 179 19.51 -8.99 -2.15
N GLN A 180 20.54 -9.58 -2.78
CA GLN A 180 21.41 -10.58 -2.13
C GLN A 180 22.03 -10.07 -0.83
N ALA A 181 22.50 -8.82 -0.78
CA ALA A 181 23.10 -8.23 0.41
C ALA A 181 22.12 -8.17 1.60
N GLY A 182 20.90 -7.67 1.38
CA GLY A 182 19.86 -7.61 2.40
C GLY A 182 19.40 -9.00 2.86
N ILE A 183 19.33 -9.97 1.94
CA ILE A 183 19.01 -11.37 2.26
C ILE A 183 20.11 -11.99 3.13
N ASP A 184 21.37 -11.84 2.75
CA ASP A 184 22.49 -12.38 3.52
C ASP A 184 22.54 -11.76 4.92
N GLN A 185 22.30 -10.45 5.03
CA GLN A 185 22.21 -9.77 6.31
C GLN A 185 21.06 -10.32 7.17
N ASP A 186 19.83 -10.45 6.64
CA ASP A 186 18.72 -11.02 7.42
C ASP A 186 18.94 -12.50 7.78
N PHE A 187 19.57 -13.27 6.89
CA PHE A 187 19.92 -14.67 7.15
C PHE A 187 20.91 -14.81 8.30
N TRP A 188 22.02 -14.05 8.26
CA TRP A 188 23.01 -14.04 9.32
C TRP A 188 22.45 -13.48 10.62
N ALA A 189 21.59 -12.47 10.54
CA ALA A 189 20.87 -11.94 11.66
C ALA A 189 19.98 -13.01 12.32
N SER A 190 19.16 -13.70 11.53
CA SER A 190 18.32 -14.80 12.00
C SER A 190 19.15 -15.90 12.69
N ARG A 191 20.31 -16.26 12.11
CA ARG A 191 21.22 -17.25 12.71
C ARG A 191 21.91 -16.78 13.97
N TYR A 192 22.33 -15.53 14.01
CA TYR A 192 22.87 -14.91 15.21
C TYR A 192 21.84 -14.96 16.35
N ASN A 193 20.60 -14.55 16.08
CA ASN A 193 19.51 -14.63 17.06
C ASN A 193 19.24 -16.07 17.50
N ALA A 194 19.14 -17.01 16.56
CA ALA A 194 18.94 -18.41 16.90
C ALA A 194 20.09 -18.97 17.75
N ALA A 195 21.34 -18.59 17.47
CA ALA A 195 22.50 -18.96 18.26
C ALA A 195 22.49 -18.29 19.65
N PHE A 196 22.13 -17.01 19.71
CA PHE A 196 21.96 -16.25 20.95
C PHE A 196 20.93 -16.92 21.88
N PHE A 197 19.75 -17.25 21.38
CA PHE A 197 18.73 -17.96 22.16
C PHE A 197 19.16 -19.39 22.52
N LYS A 198 19.82 -20.12 21.62
CA LYS A 198 20.39 -21.45 21.92
C LYS A 198 21.43 -21.40 23.04
N ASN A 199 22.15 -20.29 23.14
CA ASN A 199 23.15 -20.01 24.18
C ASN A 199 22.56 -19.20 25.35
N ASN A 200 21.30 -19.48 25.71
CA ASN A 200 20.66 -18.93 26.90
C ASN A 200 20.40 -17.40 26.89
N ALA A 201 20.35 -16.76 25.71
CA ALA A 201 20.08 -15.33 25.58
C ALA A 201 20.95 -14.43 26.49
N GLN A 202 22.14 -14.92 26.86
CA GLN A 202 23.10 -14.17 27.63
C GLN A 202 24.22 -13.70 26.71
N PRO A 203 24.53 -12.40 26.66
CA PRO A 203 25.74 -11.92 26.01
C PRO A 203 26.94 -12.60 26.69
N GLY A 204 27.87 -13.11 25.89
CA GLY A 204 29.01 -13.88 26.41
C GLY A 204 29.76 -13.14 27.51
N GLY A 205 30.13 -13.84 28.58
CA GLY A 205 30.93 -13.25 29.66
C GLY A 205 32.41 -13.58 29.54
N ILE A 206 33.24 -12.80 30.24
CA ILE A 206 34.67 -13.04 30.37
C ILE A 206 34.90 -13.73 31.71
N LEU A 207 35.56 -14.88 31.68
CA LEU A 207 36.09 -15.54 32.87
C LEU A 207 37.52 -15.03 33.08
N GLU A 208 37.73 -14.24 34.12
CA GLU A 208 39.02 -13.65 34.47
C GLU A 208 39.64 -14.39 35.65
N THR A 209 40.94 -14.67 35.57
CA THR A 209 41.73 -15.22 36.68
C THR A 209 43.10 -14.56 36.75
N SER A 210 43.62 -14.39 37.96
CA SER A 210 44.95 -13.83 38.22
C SER A 210 46.05 -14.89 38.32
N ALA A 211 45.72 -16.19 38.22
CA ALA A 211 46.66 -17.30 38.30
C ALA A 211 46.99 -17.88 36.90
N ASN A 212 48.25 -18.31 36.70
CA ASN A 212 48.64 -19.04 35.49
C ASN A 212 48.06 -20.46 35.53
N LEU A 213 47.05 -20.72 34.71
CA LEU A 213 46.47 -22.06 34.51
C LEU A 213 47.35 -22.88 33.57
N GLY A 214 47.61 -24.15 33.93
CA GLY A 214 48.19 -25.12 32.99
C GLY A 214 47.16 -25.59 31.95
N ASP A 215 47.61 -26.09 30.80
CA ASP A 215 46.74 -26.50 29.67
C ASP A 215 45.67 -27.53 30.04
N GLU A 216 45.98 -28.45 30.96
CA GLU A 216 45.06 -29.47 31.47
C GLU A 216 43.94 -28.87 32.32
N GLU A 217 44.26 -27.91 33.21
CA GLU A 217 43.27 -27.25 34.05
C GLU A 217 42.37 -26.31 33.25
N PHE A 218 42.92 -25.63 32.23
CA PHE A 218 42.14 -24.79 31.32
C PHE A 218 41.09 -25.60 30.56
N LYS A 219 41.48 -26.75 29.99
CA LYS A 219 40.55 -27.64 29.27
C LYS A 219 39.47 -28.20 30.19
N ARG A 220 39.83 -28.58 31.42
CA ARG A 220 38.87 -29.05 32.43
C ARG A 220 37.83 -27.99 32.78
N LEU A 221 38.28 -26.76 33.06
CA LEU A 221 37.40 -25.63 33.39
C LEU A 221 36.48 -25.27 32.22
N LEU A 222 37.01 -25.22 31.00
CA LEU A 222 36.22 -24.96 29.79
C LEU A 222 35.17 -26.05 29.56
N ALA A 223 35.51 -27.33 29.77
CA ALA A 223 34.58 -28.44 29.64
C ALA A 223 33.47 -28.39 30.70
N GLN A 224 33.79 -28.08 31.97
CA GLN A 224 32.80 -27.91 33.03
C GLN A 224 31.88 -26.71 32.78
N TRP A 225 32.44 -25.60 32.27
CA TRP A 225 31.66 -24.42 31.91
C TRP A 225 30.68 -24.72 30.77
N ASN A 226 31.16 -25.32 29.68
CA ASN A 226 30.31 -25.71 28.56
C ASN A 226 29.24 -26.72 28.98
N ASP A 227 29.59 -27.75 29.77
CA ASP A 227 28.59 -28.69 30.25
C ASP A 227 27.55 -28.00 31.13
N ARG A 228 27.88 -27.06 32.00
CA ARG A 228 26.88 -26.42 32.87
C ARG A 228 26.09 -25.30 32.23
N HIS A 229 26.61 -24.61 31.22
CA HIS A 229 26.01 -23.37 30.70
C HIS A 229 25.66 -23.42 29.21
N GLN A 230 26.02 -24.48 28.47
CA GLN A 230 25.62 -24.63 27.08
C GLN A 230 24.24 -25.30 26.97
N GLY A 231 23.31 -24.61 26.30
CA GLY A 231 21.98 -25.12 25.96
C GLY A 231 20.83 -24.47 26.74
N VAL A 232 19.68 -24.39 26.07
CA VAL A 232 18.46 -23.69 26.54
C VAL A 232 17.95 -24.22 27.89
N SER A 233 18.11 -25.52 28.17
CA SER A 233 17.62 -26.14 29.42
C SER A 233 18.48 -25.82 30.64
N LYS A 234 19.69 -25.30 30.45
CA LYS A 234 20.63 -24.94 31.54
C LYS A 234 20.64 -23.43 31.80
N ALA A 235 19.57 -22.76 31.36
CA ALA A 235 19.30 -21.36 31.60
C ALA A 235 19.29 -21.03 33.09
N HIS A 236 20.01 -19.98 33.48
CA HIS A 236 20.14 -19.53 34.88
C HIS A 236 20.77 -20.54 35.84
N ALA A 237 21.49 -21.55 35.33
CA ALA A 237 22.27 -22.43 36.19
C ALA A 237 23.28 -21.61 37.02
N ILE A 238 23.37 -21.92 38.32
CA ILE A 238 24.30 -21.24 39.22
C ILE A 238 25.72 -21.74 38.93
N ALA A 239 26.61 -20.83 38.53
CA ALA A 239 28.02 -21.13 38.31
C ALA A 239 28.77 -21.18 39.64
N LEU A 240 29.38 -22.33 39.96
CA LEU A 240 30.39 -22.43 41.02
C LEU A 240 31.77 -22.38 40.35
N LEU A 241 32.55 -21.34 40.65
CA LEU A 241 33.86 -21.09 40.06
C LEU A 241 34.96 -21.38 41.08
N GLU A 242 35.89 -22.27 40.75
CA GLU A 242 37.06 -22.62 41.58
C GLU A 242 38.26 -21.73 41.24
N GLY A 243 39.23 -21.58 42.16
CA GLY A 243 40.54 -21.00 41.86
C GLY A 243 40.58 -19.47 41.65
N GLY A 244 39.62 -18.71 42.18
CA GLY A 244 39.61 -17.24 42.09
C GLY A 244 39.11 -16.69 40.75
N VAL A 245 38.51 -17.53 39.90
CA VAL A 245 37.93 -17.12 38.61
C VAL A 245 36.71 -16.24 38.85
N THR A 246 36.67 -15.06 38.23
CA THR A 246 35.55 -14.11 38.31
C THR A 246 34.82 -14.03 36.97
N TYR A 247 33.49 -14.14 36.99
CA TYR A 247 32.65 -13.94 35.80
C TYR A 247 32.27 -12.46 35.66
N LYS A 248 32.70 -11.84 34.56
CA LYS A 248 32.25 -10.50 34.16
C LYS A 248 31.25 -10.63 33.02
N GLN A 249 29.99 -10.33 33.31
CA GLN A 249 28.95 -10.26 32.30
C GLN A 249 29.20 -9.04 31.40
N THR A 250 29.30 -9.24 30.09
CA THR A 250 29.19 -8.12 29.16
C THR A 250 27.71 -7.72 29.09
N GLY A 251 27.37 -6.45 29.26
CA GLY A 251 25.96 -6.02 29.22
C GLY A 251 25.35 -6.18 27.82
N LEU A 252 24.04 -6.43 27.74
CA LEU A 252 23.27 -6.26 26.50
C LEU A 252 23.28 -4.76 26.17
N SER A 253 23.94 -4.38 25.07
CA SER A 253 24.01 -2.98 24.64
C SER A 253 22.81 -2.63 23.75
N GLN A 254 22.60 -1.34 23.48
CA GLN A 254 21.62 -0.74 22.53
C GLN A 254 21.51 -1.40 21.14
N LYS A 255 22.35 -2.39 20.81
CA LYS A 255 22.43 -3.12 19.55
C LYS A 255 21.21 -4.02 19.27
N ASP A 256 20.49 -4.48 20.29
CA ASP A 256 19.36 -5.41 20.07
C ASP A 256 18.10 -4.71 19.55
N MET A 257 17.88 -3.44 19.90
CA MET A 257 16.82 -2.62 19.31
C MET A 257 17.14 -2.27 17.85
N ASP A 258 18.38 -1.86 17.57
CA ASP A 258 18.87 -1.60 16.20
C ASP A 258 18.73 -2.84 15.31
N PHE A 259 18.83 -4.04 15.88
CA PHE A 259 18.72 -5.29 15.14
C PHE A 259 17.31 -5.58 14.63
N LEU A 260 16.28 -5.31 15.44
CA LEU A 260 14.89 -5.49 15.02
C LEU A 260 14.53 -4.52 13.90
N GLU A 261 14.97 -3.26 14.00
CA GLU A 261 14.80 -2.26 12.95
C GLU A 261 15.56 -2.66 11.68
N GLN A 262 16.81 -3.13 11.80
CA GLN A 262 17.59 -3.62 10.67
C GLN A 262 16.89 -4.78 9.95
N ARG A 263 16.29 -5.73 10.68
CA ARG A 263 15.53 -6.82 10.07
C ARG A 263 14.27 -6.34 9.35
N LYS A 264 13.58 -5.31 9.87
CA LYS A 264 12.45 -4.68 9.18
C LYS A 264 12.91 -3.98 7.89
N PHE A 265 14.04 -3.28 7.94
CA PHE A 265 14.63 -2.62 6.77
C PHE A 265 15.02 -3.64 5.69
N ASN A 266 15.75 -4.70 6.06
CA ASN A 266 16.16 -5.76 5.14
C ASN A 266 14.95 -6.46 4.50
N ARG A 267 13.92 -6.75 5.30
CA ARG A 267 12.64 -7.28 4.80
C ARG A 267 12.05 -6.38 3.71
N GLU A 268 12.05 -5.07 3.93
CA GLU A 268 11.48 -4.07 3.00
C GLU A 268 12.32 -3.90 1.74
N GLU A 269 13.65 -3.97 1.84
CA GLU A 269 14.55 -4.00 0.70
C GLU A 269 14.29 -5.22 -0.19
N ILE A 270 14.12 -6.40 0.41
CA ILE A 270 13.80 -7.64 -0.32
C ILE A 270 12.44 -7.51 -1.01
N MET A 271 11.41 -7.07 -0.29
CA MET A 271 10.07 -6.84 -0.85
C MET A 271 10.11 -5.85 -2.03
N ALA A 272 10.90 -4.78 -1.92
CA ALA A 272 11.07 -3.79 -2.98
C ALA A 272 11.70 -4.38 -4.24
N ALA A 273 12.70 -5.26 -4.11
CA ALA A 273 13.33 -5.93 -5.24
C ALA A 273 12.35 -6.81 -6.02
N PHE A 274 11.47 -7.54 -5.32
CA PHE A 274 10.43 -8.36 -5.94
C PHE A 274 9.17 -7.56 -6.34
N LYS A 275 9.06 -6.30 -5.88
CA LYS A 275 7.88 -5.42 -6.02
C LYS A 275 6.60 -6.04 -5.44
N VAL A 276 6.73 -6.68 -4.27
CA VAL A 276 5.61 -7.29 -3.52
C VAL A 276 5.27 -6.40 -2.32
N PRO A 277 4.04 -5.86 -2.22
CA PRO A 277 3.63 -5.08 -1.05
C PRO A 277 3.58 -5.89 0.25
N LYS A 278 3.65 -5.19 1.40
CA LYS A 278 3.54 -5.81 2.74
C LYS A 278 2.20 -6.52 2.95
N SER A 279 1.11 -5.94 2.42
CA SER A 279 -0.26 -6.48 2.51
C SER A 279 -0.36 -7.90 1.95
N GLU A 280 0.29 -8.16 0.81
CA GLU A 280 0.28 -9.47 0.13
C GLU A 280 0.95 -10.56 0.96
N LEU A 281 1.85 -10.17 1.87
CA LEU A 281 2.56 -11.07 2.76
C LEU A 281 1.90 -11.17 4.14
N GLY A 282 0.68 -10.64 4.30
CA GLY A 282 -0.08 -10.68 5.55
C GLY A 282 0.46 -9.73 6.63
N ILE A 283 1.25 -8.72 6.25
CA ILE A 283 1.79 -7.71 7.17
C ILE A 283 0.96 -6.44 7.06
N TYR A 284 0.26 -6.10 8.14
CA TYR A 284 -0.67 -4.97 8.22
C TYR A 284 -0.17 -3.81 9.10
N GLU A 285 1.14 -3.74 9.38
CA GLU A 285 1.76 -2.59 10.05
C GLU A 285 1.43 -1.30 9.25
N ASP A 286 0.83 -0.31 9.89
CA ASP A 286 0.48 1.01 9.33
C ASP A 286 -0.55 1.04 8.17
N LEU A 287 -1.32 -0.03 7.96
CA LEU A 287 -2.27 -0.13 6.84
C LEU A 287 -3.74 -0.05 7.29
N ASN A 288 -4.48 0.89 6.72
CA ASN A 288 -5.94 0.86 6.75
C ASN A 288 -6.50 0.02 5.58
N PHE A 289 -7.75 -0.44 5.68
CA PHE A 289 -8.37 -1.32 4.67
C PHE A 289 -8.38 -0.71 3.25
N ALA A 290 -8.64 0.59 3.13
CA ALA A 290 -8.63 1.30 1.85
C ALA A 290 -7.22 1.34 1.21
N THR A 291 -6.18 1.44 2.04
CA THR A 291 -4.77 1.43 1.59
C THR A 291 -4.36 0.03 1.18
N ALA A 292 -4.76 -1.01 1.91
CA ALA A 292 -4.49 -2.40 1.53
C ALA A 292 -5.08 -2.74 0.15
N LYS A 293 -6.33 -2.34 -0.10
CA LYS A 293 -7.00 -2.51 -1.39
C LYS A 293 -6.28 -1.78 -2.54
N THR A 294 -5.80 -0.57 -2.27
CA THR A 294 -5.01 0.19 -3.23
C THR A 294 -3.67 -0.48 -3.52
N GLN A 295 -3.03 -1.08 -2.50
CA GLN A 295 -1.78 -1.82 -2.65
C GLN A 295 -1.92 -3.10 -3.47
N ASP A 296 -3.00 -3.86 -3.27
CA ASP A 296 -3.33 -5.03 -4.10
C ASP A 296 -3.49 -4.62 -5.57
N ARG A 297 -4.24 -3.54 -5.86
CA ARG A 297 -4.34 -3.00 -7.23
C ARG A 297 -2.98 -2.64 -7.83
N VAL A 298 -2.12 -2.00 -7.04
CA VAL A 298 -0.76 -1.63 -7.46
C VAL A 298 0.09 -2.86 -7.74
N PHE A 299 -0.03 -3.92 -6.93
CA PHE A 299 0.66 -5.19 -7.13
C PHE A 299 0.28 -5.83 -8.46
N TRP A 300 -1.02 -5.94 -8.75
CA TRP A 300 -1.51 -6.45 -10.03
C TRP A 300 -1.00 -5.61 -11.21
N THR A 301 -1.19 -4.29 -11.14
CA THR A 301 -0.89 -3.39 -12.26
C THR A 301 0.61 -3.26 -12.54
N LYS A 302 1.43 -3.12 -11.50
CA LYS A 302 2.87 -2.80 -11.64
C LYS A 302 3.79 -4.02 -11.58
N THR A 303 3.32 -5.15 -11.05
CA THR A 303 4.16 -6.35 -10.84
C THR A 303 3.66 -7.55 -11.63
N LEU A 304 2.39 -7.93 -11.48
CA LEU A 304 1.86 -9.17 -12.08
C LEU A 304 1.57 -9.02 -13.58
N LEU A 305 0.85 -7.98 -14.01
CA LEU A 305 0.52 -7.75 -15.42
C LEU A 305 1.76 -7.69 -16.34
N PRO A 306 2.86 -6.99 -15.98
CA PRO A 306 4.09 -7.02 -16.80
C PRO A 306 4.73 -8.41 -16.90
N LYS A 307 4.64 -9.23 -15.84
CA LYS A 307 5.16 -10.60 -15.83
C LYS A 307 4.30 -11.55 -16.66
N MET A 308 2.98 -11.38 -16.61
CA MET A 308 2.03 -12.06 -17.51
C MET A 308 2.32 -11.72 -18.96
N ALA A 309 2.48 -10.42 -19.27
CA ALA A 309 2.82 -9.97 -20.61
C ALA A 309 4.15 -10.56 -21.11
N LEU A 310 5.18 -10.62 -20.26
CA LEU A 310 6.45 -11.27 -20.61
C LEU A 310 6.23 -12.74 -21.02
N PHE A 311 5.45 -13.48 -20.24
CA PHE A 311 5.12 -14.87 -20.54
C PHE A 311 4.36 -14.99 -21.87
N GLU A 312 3.29 -14.21 -22.04
CA GLU A 312 2.48 -14.15 -23.26
C GLU A 312 3.33 -13.86 -24.50
N PHE A 313 4.22 -12.86 -24.44
CA PHE A 313 5.09 -12.49 -25.55
C PHE A 313 6.12 -13.56 -25.88
N VAL A 314 6.69 -14.22 -24.87
CA VAL A 314 7.66 -15.31 -25.08
C VAL A 314 6.97 -16.51 -25.73
N ILE A 315 5.81 -16.92 -25.21
CA ILE A 315 5.01 -18.01 -25.79
C ILE A 315 4.59 -17.68 -27.21
N TRP A 316 4.11 -16.46 -27.46
CA TRP A 316 3.78 -16.02 -28.81
C TRP A 316 5.00 -16.11 -29.75
N HIS A 317 6.12 -15.48 -29.40
CA HIS A 317 7.27 -15.36 -30.30
C HIS A 317 8.00 -16.69 -30.53
N GLN A 318 8.17 -17.52 -29.50
CA GLN A 318 8.99 -18.73 -29.57
C GLN A 318 8.18 -20.01 -29.88
N LEU A 319 6.88 -20.02 -29.57
CA LEU A 319 5.99 -21.15 -29.81
C LEU A 319 4.94 -20.80 -30.86
N CYS A 320 3.96 -19.96 -30.54
CA CYS A 320 2.73 -19.89 -31.32
C CYS A 320 2.91 -19.29 -32.73
N ALA A 321 3.73 -18.26 -32.88
CA ALA A 321 4.01 -17.62 -34.18
C ALA A 321 4.75 -18.54 -35.16
N LYS A 322 5.34 -19.64 -34.67
CA LYS A 322 6.08 -20.61 -35.51
C LYS A 322 5.22 -21.79 -35.95
N LEU A 323 4.04 -21.99 -35.35
CA LEU A 323 3.16 -23.13 -35.62
C LEU A 323 2.55 -23.06 -37.02
N SER A 324 2.27 -24.23 -37.60
CA SER A 324 1.50 -24.32 -38.84
C SER A 324 0.01 -24.22 -38.53
N GLY A 325 -0.68 -23.27 -39.15
CA GLY A 325 -2.12 -23.07 -38.95
C GLY A 325 -2.51 -21.60 -38.94
N PRO A 326 -3.73 -21.27 -38.49
CA PRO A 326 -4.10 -19.88 -38.26
C PRO A 326 -3.23 -19.27 -37.16
N GLU A 327 -2.98 -17.96 -37.22
CA GLU A 327 -2.20 -17.26 -36.20
C GLU A 327 -2.92 -17.33 -34.84
N THR A 328 -2.32 -18.07 -33.91
CA THR A 328 -2.83 -18.24 -32.54
C THR A 328 -1.94 -17.57 -31.53
N TRP A 329 -2.49 -16.93 -30.49
CA TRP A 329 -1.70 -16.39 -29.38
C TRP A 329 -2.31 -16.76 -28.03
N ALA A 330 -1.47 -16.73 -26.99
CA ALA A 330 -1.89 -16.94 -25.62
C ALA A 330 -2.12 -15.58 -24.93
N GLU A 331 -3.21 -15.46 -24.18
CA GLU A 331 -3.50 -14.34 -23.29
C GLU A 331 -4.06 -14.92 -21.97
N PHE A 332 -3.59 -14.40 -20.84
CA PHE A 332 -4.19 -14.74 -19.55
C PHE A 332 -5.57 -14.08 -19.41
N ASP A 333 -6.50 -14.78 -18.76
CA ASP A 333 -7.82 -14.24 -18.49
C ASP A 333 -7.78 -13.17 -17.37
N ARG A 334 -7.74 -11.90 -17.79
CA ARG A 334 -7.76 -10.75 -16.88
C ARG A 334 -9.12 -10.55 -16.21
N THR A 335 -10.20 -11.10 -16.77
CA THR A 335 -11.55 -10.98 -16.19
C THR A 335 -11.75 -11.87 -14.97
N ALA A 336 -10.92 -12.92 -14.82
CA ALA A 336 -10.93 -13.78 -13.65
C ALA A 336 -10.37 -13.08 -12.38
N VAL A 337 -9.65 -11.97 -12.52
CA VAL A 337 -8.94 -11.30 -11.42
C VAL A 337 -9.84 -10.26 -10.74
N ASP A 338 -10.21 -10.50 -9.48
CA ASP A 338 -11.09 -9.61 -8.71
C ASP A 338 -10.56 -8.19 -8.56
N ALA A 339 -9.25 -8.03 -8.33
CA ALA A 339 -8.59 -6.73 -8.21
C ALA A 339 -8.68 -5.87 -9.49
N LEU A 340 -8.90 -6.48 -10.66
CA LEU A 340 -9.06 -5.79 -11.94
C LEU A 340 -10.54 -5.56 -12.32
N LYS A 341 -11.48 -6.31 -11.72
CA LYS A 341 -12.93 -6.12 -11.97
C LYS A 341 -13.45 -4.77 -11.47
N GLU A 342 -12.82 -4.20 -10.44
CA GLU A 342 -13.22 -2.89 -9.93
C GLU A 342 -12.87 -1.76 -10.90
N ASP A 343 -11.75 -1.86 -11.61
CA ASP A 343 -11.40 -0.94 -12.70
C ASP A 343 -12.43 -1.04 -13.83
N LEU A 344 -12.89 -2.25 -14.15
CA LEU A 344 -14.00 -2.43 -15.10
C LEU A 344 -15.29 -1.75 -14.61
N LYS A 345 -15.62 -1.83 -13.31
CA LYS A 345 -16.78 -1.12 -12.75
C LYS A 345 -16.61 0.40 -12.85
N GLU A 346 -15.46 0.95 -12.47
CA GLU A 346 -15.15 2.37 -12.61
C GLU A 346 -15.20 2.82 -14.07
N MET A 347 -14.66 2.01 -15.00
CA MET A 347 -14.71 2.25 -16.43
C MET A 347 -16.14 2.17 -16.99
N LEU A 348 -16.99 1.27 -16.48
CA LEU A 348 -18.40 1.20 -16.85
C LEU A 348 -19.18 2.42 -16.34
N GLU A 349 -18.92 2.88 -15.12
CA GLU A 349 -19.50 4.12 -14.57
C GLU A 349 -19.03 5.36 -15.34
N ALA A 350 -17.75 5.42 -15.72
CA ALA A 350 -17.21 6.47 -16.58
C ALA A 350 -17.84 6.41 -17.99
N GLY A 351 -17.95 5.20 -18.57
CA GLY A 351 -18.61 4.95 -19.85
C GLY A 351 -20.07 5.36 -19.83
N GLN A 352 -20.79 5.08 -18.74
CA GLN A 352 -22.17 5.52 -18.55
C GLN A 352 -22.30 7.05 -18.56
N LYS A 353 -21.39 7.76 -17.89
CA LYS A 353 -21.36 9.24 -17.92
C LYS A 353 -21.11 9.77 -19.33
N VAL A 354 -20.15 9.20 -20.04
CA VAL A 354 -19.81 9.61 -21.42
C VAL A 354 -20.96 9.31 -22.38
N TRP A 355 -21.62 8.17 -22.22
CA TRP A 355 -22.83 7.82 -22.97
C TRP A 355 -23.99 8.78 -22.67
N GLN A 356 -24.21 9.16 -21.41
CA GLN A 356 -25.22 10.16 -21.02
C GLN A 356 -24.97 11.56 -21.61
N MET A 357 -23.72 11.89 -21.95
CA MET A 357 -23.38 13.12 -22.68
C MET A 357 -23.71 13.04 -24.19
N GLY A 358 -24.28 11.93 -24.66
CA GLY A 358 -24.70 11.74 -26.04
C GLY A 358 -23.63 11.14 -26.95
N VAL A 359 -22.53 10.61 -26.39
CA VAL A 359 -21.53 9.89 -27.19
C VAL A 359 -22.07 8.50 -27.55
N PRO A 360 -21.98 8.05 -28.82
CA PRO A 360 -22.45 6.74 -29.23
C PRO A 360 -21.81 5.60 -28.43
N PHE A 361 -22.61 4.59 -28.07
CA PHE A 361 -22.16 3.44 -27.27
C PHE A 361 -20.96 2.71 -27.89
N ASN A 362 -20.94 2.51 -29.21
CA ASN A 362 -19.83 1.83 -29.89
C ASN A 362 -18.53 2.65 -29.83
N VAL A 363 -18.62 3.99 -29.83
CA VAL A 363 -17.48 4.90 -29.65
C VAL A 363 -16.99 4.85 -28.21
N VAL A 364 -17.90 4.83 -27.22
CA VAL A 364 -17.53 4.66 -25.80
C VAL A 364 -16.85 3.32 -25.56
N ASN A 365 -17.43 2.24 -26.11
CA ASN A 365 -16.89 0.89 -26.04
C ASN A 365 -15.50 0.76 -26.67
N GLU A 366 -15.26 1.42 -27.82
CA GLU A 366 -13.94 1.45 -28.45
C GLU A 366 -12.93 2.34 -27.69
N THR A 367 -13.36 3.50 -27.19
CA THR A 367 -12.49 4.46 -26.49
C THR A 367 -12.03 3.95 -25.13
N LEU A 368 -12.94 3.29 -24.39
CA LEU A 368 -12.66 2.72 -23.07
C LEU A 368 -12.25 1.24 -23.12
N ASN A 369 -12.17 0.66 -24.33
CA ASN A 369 -11.82 -0.74 -24.56
C ASN A 369 -12.61 -1.72 -23.68
N LEU A 370 -13.93 -1.48 -23.54
CA LEU A 370 -14.81 -2.21 -22.62
C LEU A 370 -15.08 -3.67 -23.06
N GLY A 371 -14.67 -4.04 -24.27
CA GLY A 371 -14.70 -5.42 -24.75
C GLY A 371 -16.07 -5.94 -25.18
N PHE A 372 -17.10 -5.09 -25.26
CA PHE A 372 -18.41 -5.51 -25.78
C PHE A 372 -18.37 -5.69 -27.30
N PRO A 373 -19.12 -6.64 -27.87
CA PRO A 373 -19.32 -6.69 -29.32
C PRO A 373 -20.03 -5.41 -29.78
N LYS A 374 -19.78 -4.98 -31.03
CA LYS A 374 -20.47 -3.83 -31.61
C LYS A 374 -21.97 -4.09 -31.63
N VAL A 375 -22.76 -3.12 -31.16
CA VAL A 375 -24.22 -3.21 -31.08
C VAL A 375 -24.83 -2.45 -32.25
N GLU A 376 -25.80 -3.06 -32.95
CA GLU A 376 -26.57 -2.39 -34.01
C GLU A 376 -27.38 -1.23 -33.40
N GLY A 377 -27.23 -0.02 -33.95
CA GLY A 377 -27.78 1.23 -33.38
C GLY A 377 -26.87 1.90 -32.34
N GLY A 378 -25.76 1.26 -31.94
CA GLY A 378 -24.77 1.81 -31.00
C GLY A 378 -23.88 2.92 -31.57
N ASP A 379 -23.99 3.22 -32.87
CA ASP A 379 -23.30 4.34 -33.55
C ASP A 379 -24.10 5.66 -33.46
N VAL A 380 -25.32 5.61 -32.90
CA VAL A 380 -26.15 6.79 -32.67
C VAL A 380 -26.03 7.23 -31.20
N GLY A 381 -25.78 8.52 -31.00
CA GLY A 381 -25.74 9.15 -29.68
C GLY A 381 -27.15 9.43 -29.16
N TYR A 382 -27.46 8.98 -27.94
CA TYR A 382 -28.75 9.21 -27.31
C TYR A 382 -28.59 10.18 -26.15
N LEU A 383 -29.38 11.26 -26.13
CA LEU A 383 -29.46 12.17 -24.98
C LEU A 383 -30.65 11.75 -24.09
N PRO A 384 -30.46 11.63 -22.77
CA PRO A 384 -31.58 11.39 -21.87
C PRO A 384 -32.53 12.59 -21.89
N PHE A 385 -33.71 12.42 -22.48
CA PHE A 385 -34.72 13.47 -22.61
C PHE A 385 -35.48 13.63 -21.29
N ASN A 386 -34.92 14.39 -20.35
CA ASN A 386 -35.62 14.83 -19.14
C ASN A 386 -35.07 16.19 -18.71
N MET A 387 -35.54 17.27 -19.35
CA MET A 387 -35.76 18.61 -18.79
C MET A 387 -36.19 19.56 -19.91
N MET A 388 -37.40 20.11 -19.81
CA MET A 388 -37.96 21.08 -20.75
C MET A 388 -38.23 22.40 -20.01
N PRO A 389 -37.72 23.54 -20.47
CA PRO A 389 -37.89 24.81 -19.78
C PRO A 389 -39.30 25.41 -19.98
N VAL A 390 -39.86 25.99 -18.93
CA VAL A 390 -41.10 26.79 -19.00
C VAL A 390 -40.74 28.19 -19.47
N GLY A 391 -40.98 28.49 -20.76
CA GLY A 391 -40.81 29.86 -21.27
C GLY A 391 -40.51 30.01 -22.75
N SER A 392 -41.30 29.41 -23.65
CA SER A 392 -41.32 29.86 -25.05
C SER A 392 -42.58 29.36 -25.78
N GLN A 393 -43.52 30.28 -26.05
CA GLN A 393 -44.59 30.10 -27.04
C GLN A 393 -44.42 31.13 -28.18
N GLY A 394 -44.60 30.65 -29.42
CA GLY A 394 -44.80 31.42 -30.66
C GLY A 394 -43.67 31.24 -31.68
N LEU A 395 -43.83 30.72 -32.90
CA LEU A 395 -45.00 30.35 -33.72
C LEU A 395 -44.64 29.17 -34.67
N PRO A 396 -45.63 28.36 -35.11
CA PRO A 396 -45.47 27.29 -36.10
C PRO A 396 -45.92 27.72 -37.52
N ASP A 397 -45.36 27.14 -38.60
CA ASP A 397 -46.19 26.67 -39.73
C ASP A 397 -45.48 25.75 -40.74
N ASN A 398 -45.99 24.52 -40.86
CA ASN A 398 -46.43 23.92 -42.13
C ASN A 398 -47.19 22.61 -41.81
N SER A 399 -48.52 22.71 -41.78
CA SER A 399 -49.51 21.61 -41.69
C SER A 399 -49.70 20.89 -43.05
N PRO A 400 -50.56 19.84 -43.26
CA PRO A 400 -51.53 19.11 -42.41
C PRO A 400 -51.40 17.54 -42.52
N SER A 401 -52.13 16.61 -41.86
CA SER A 401 -53.21 16.57 -40.86
C SER A 401 -53.43 15.11 -40.38
N ALA A 402 -54.06 15.01 -39.20
CA ALA A 402 -55.05 14.01 -38.76
C ALA A 402 -54.60 12.89 -37.79
N ALA A 403 -54.69 13.18 -36.48
CA ALA A 403 -55.64 12.48 -35.60
C ALA A 403 -55.78 13.22 -34.25
N VAL A 404 -57.02 13.36 -33.80
CA VAL A 404 -57.54 14.16 -32.67
C VAL A 404 -57.18 13.56 -31.30
N PRO A 405 -56.94 14.40 -30.26
CA PRO A 405 -57.33 14.05 -28.89
C PRO A 405 -58.08 15.22 -28.18
N PRO A 406 -58.43 15.15 -26.89
CA PRO A 406 -59.78 14.83 -26.38
C PRO A 406 -60.43 15.99 -25.60
N SER A 407 -61.72 15.87 -25.28
CA SER A 407 -62.41 16.76 -24.33
C SER A 407 -62.28 16.27 -22.87
N GLN A 408 -62.09 17.24 -21.97
CA GLN A 408 -61.77 17.16 -20.53
C GLN A 408 -62.81 16.41 -19.66
N PRO A 409 -62.47 16.15 -18.38
CA PRO A 409 -63.23 16.82 -17.33
C PRO A 409 -62.41 17.45 -16.19
N GLU A 410 -63.12 18.32 -15.47
CA GLU A 410 -62.76 19.29 -14.43
C GLU A 410 -62.29 18.75 -13.07
N LYS A 411 -61.48 19.61 -12.40
CA LYS A 411 -61.44 20.04 -10.99
C LYS A 411 -61.58 19.04 -9.82
N ALA A 412 -60.44 18.88 -9.14
CA ALA A 412 -60.14 19.08 -7.71
C ALA A 412 -61.27 19.21 -6.66
N ALA A 413 -61.11 18.49 -5.53
CA ALA A 413 -61.04 19.05 -4.17
C ALA A 413 -60.61 18.00 -3.11
N GLY A 414 -59.67 18.36 -2.21
CA GLY A 414 -59.54 17.75 -0.87
C GLY A 414 -58.14 17.37 -0.38
N SER A 415 -57.34 18.33 0.10
CA SER A 415 -56.09 18.17 0.90
C SER A 415 -56.37 17.59 2.32
N PRO A 416 -55.37 17.20 3.19
CA PRO A 416 -53.94 17.53 3.18
C PRO A 416 -52.95 16.38 3.56
N PRO A 417 -51.62 16.62 3.48
CA PRO A 417 -50.88 16.74 4.74
C PRO A 417 -49.84 17.87 4.79
N LEU A 418 -49.40 18.09 6.03
CA LEU A 418 -48.50 19.09 6.62
C LEU A 418 -47.10 19.22 5.97
N PRO A 419 -46.38 20.34 6.23
CA PRO A 419 -45.50 21.00 5.27
C PRO A 419 -44.10 20.39 5.19
N ALA A 420 -43.63 20.21 3.95
CA ALA A 420 -42.22 20.20 3.64
C ALA A 420 -41.67 21.61 3.92
N ALA A 421 -40.71 21.70 4.85
CA ALA A 421 -39.92 22.90 5.05
C ALA A 421 -39.21 23.22 3.72
N SER A 422 -39.67 24.30 3.10
CA SER A 422 -39.12 24.85 1.86
C SER A 422 -37.66 25.25 2.06
N LEU A 423 -36.77 24.63 1.28
CA LEU A 423 -35.47 25.21 0.92
C LEU A 423 -35.74 26.52 0.16
N HIS A 424 -35.69 27.64 0.87
CA HIS A 424 -35.45 28.93 0.26
C HIS A 424 -34.00 28.94 -0.23
N LEU A 425 -33.80 28.81 -1.54
CA LEU A 425 -32.57 29.29 -2.16
C LEU A 425 -32.66 30.83 -2.19
N PRO A 426 -31.77 31.58 -1.50
CA PRO A 426 -31.69 33.01 -1.69
C PRO A 426 -31.23 33.26 -3.14
N GLY A 427 -31.82 34.26 -3.80
CA GLY A 427 -31.35 34.73 -5.11
C GLY A 427 -29.89 35.21 -5.07
N PRO A 428 -29.26 35.46 -6.22
CA PRO A 428 -27.84 35.82 -6.30
C PRO A 428 -27.53 37.04 -5.43
N GLN A 429 -26.79 36.81 -4.34
CA GLN A 429 -26.36 37.86 -3.42
C GLN A 429 -25.32 38.74 -4.14
N VAL A 430 -25.58 40.04 -4.20
CA VAL A 430 -24.67 41.03 -4.80
C VAL A 430 -23.41 41.12 -3.95
N ILE A 431 -22.30 40.56 -4.43
CA ILE A 431 -20.98 40.71 -3.82
C ILE A 431 -20.55 42.16 -4.00
N MET A 432 -20.18 42.84 -2.92
CA MET A 432 -19.47 44.12 -3.04
C MET A 432 -18.09 43.84 -3.63
N ARG A 433 -17.87 44.19 -4.91
CA ARG A 433 -16.56 44.11 -5.57
C ARG A 433 -15.62 45.18 -5.03
N ARG A 434 -15.13 45.00 -3.80
CA ARG A 434 -14.06 45.81 -3.22
C ARG A 434 -12.79 44.98 -3.19
N LYS A 435 -11.70 45.53 -3.72
CA LYS A 435 -10.37 44.91 -3.62
C LYS A 435 -10.04 44.65 -2.14
N MET A 436 -9.84 43.39 -1.80
CA MET A 436 -9.51 42.93 -0.46
C MET A 436 -8.07 43.33 -0.11
N ASP A 437 -7.84 43.78 1.13
CA ASP A 437 -6.49 43.90 1.71
C ASP A 437 -6.14 42.57 2.40
N PRO A 438 -5.17 41.78 1.86
CA PRO A 438 -4.81 40.49 2.40
C PRO A 438 -4.35 40.54 3.86
N ARG A 439 -3.66 41.63 4.27
CA ARG A 439 -3.19 41.80 5.64
C ARG A 439 -4.35 42.02 6.60
N ALA A 440 -5.32 42.84 6.21
CA ALA A 440 -6.52 43.09 7.00
C ALA A 440 -7.39 41.83 7.12
N SER A 441 -7.56 41.07 6.02
CA SER A 441 -8.30 39.79 6.04
C SER A 441 -7.62 38.78 6.98
N TRP A 442 -6.29 38.65 6.94
CA TRP A 442 -5.57 37.79 7.88
C TRP A 442 -5.74 38.24 9.34
N GLN A 443 -5.67 39.53 9.63
CA GLN A 443 -5.85 40.04 11.00
C GLN A 443 -7.26 39.73 11.55
N GLN A 444 -8.29 39.90 10.73
CA GLN A 444 -9.67 39.59 11.10
C GLN A 444 -9.86 38.08 11.33
N TYR A 445 -9.38 37.27 10.39
CA TYR A 445 -9.38 35.81 10.52
C TYR A 445 -8.64 35.37 11.78
N HIS A 446 -7.43 35.87 12.01
CA HIS A 446 -6.60 35.49 13.14
C HIS A 446 -7.25 35.87 14.48
N HIS A 447 -7.92 37.02 14.58
CA HIS A 447 -8.63 37.42 15.80
C HIS A 447 -9.72 36.41 16.18
N LEU A 448 -10.60 36.06 15.23
CA LEU A 448 -11.64 35.05 15.44
C LEU A 448 -11.02 33.68 15.73
N TRP A 449 -10.06 33.27 14.92
CA TRP A 449 -9.41 31.97 15.01
C TRP A 449 -8.69 31.81 16.35
N ALA A 450 -8.03 32.85 16.87
CA ALA A 450 -7.35 32.82 18.16
C ALA A 450 -8.32 32.56 19.33
N VAL A 451 -9.51 33.16 19.31
CA VAL A 451 -10.54 32.94 20.33
C VAL A 451 -11.03 31.50 20.29
N LEU A 452 -11.34 30.99 19.10
CA LEU A 452 -11.85 29.62 18.92
C LEU A 452 -10.78 28.56 19.23
N MET A 453 -9.54 28.80 18.82
CA MET A 453 -8.37 27.99 19.17
C MET A 453 -8.16 27.96 20.68
N GLY A 454 -8.32 29.09 21.39
CA GLY A 454 -8.25 29.16 22.84
C GLY A 454 -9.28 28.25 23.53
N LYS A 455 -10.54 28.26 23.04
CA LYS A 455 -11.60 27.35 23.52
C LYS A 455 -11.23 25.88 23.29
N PHE A 456 -10.76 25.54 22.09
CA PHE A 456 -10.36 24.17 21.75
C PHE A 456 -9.20 23.70 22.61
N ARG A 457 -8.15 24.53 22.74
CA ARG A 457 -6.98 24.27 23.58
C ARG A 457 -7.37 24.01 25.04
N GLY A 458 -8.29 24.82 25.59
CA GLY A 458 -8.78 24.64 26.96
C GLY A 458 -9.49 23.29 27.15
N LYS A 459 -10.33 22.89 26.20
CA LYS A 459 -11.01 21.58 26.23
C LYS A 459 -10.03 20.42 26.10
N MET A 460 -9.03 20.53 25.23
CA MET A 460 -7.96 19.53 25.10
C MET A 460 -7.10 19.41 26.36
N LYS A 461 -6.79 20.53 27.02
CA LYS A 461 -6.05 20.51 28.29
C LYS A 461 -6.82 19.71 29.35
N ASN A 462 -8.12 19.98 29.50
CA ASN A 462 -8.97 19.24 30.43
C ASN A 462 -9.08 17.75 30.06
N PHE A 463 -9.15 17.44 28.77
CA PHE A 463 -9.15 16.05 28.30
C PHE A 463 -7.86 15.31 28.67
N PHE A 464 -6.69 15.92 28.45
CA PHE A 464 -5.42 15.30 28.84
C PHE A 464 -5.25 15.17 30.35
N SER A 465 -5.71 16.14 31.14
CA SER A 465 -5.74 16.01 32.61
C SER A 465 -6.64 14.85 33.05
N TRP A 466 -7.81 14.69 32.42
CA TRP A 466 -8.67 13.54 32.68
C TRP A 466 -8.00 12.21 32.29
N GLN A 467 -7.31 12.14 31.15
CA GLN A 467 -6.56 10.94 30.74
C GLN A 467 -5.44 10.59 31.72
N GLU A 468 -4.70 11.60 32.20
CA GLU A 468 -3.66 11.43 33.22
C GLU A 468 -4.24 10.83 34.51
N GLU A 469 -5.32 11.42 35.02
CA GLU A 469 -6.01 10.95 36.23
C GLU A 469 -6.54 9.51 36.07
N LEU A 470 -7.15 9.21 34.92
CA LEU A 470 -7.63 7.87 34.60
C LEU A 470 -6.49 6.84 34.61
N GLN A 471 -5.37 7.17 33.98
CA GLN A 471 -4.20 6.30 33.89
C GLN A 471 -3.56 6.06 35.27
N ILE A 472 -3.46 7.10 36.10
CA ILE A 472 -2.95 6.98 37.48
C ILE A 472 -3.89 6.13 38.35
N LYS A 473 -5.20 6.33 38.22
CA LYS A 473 -6.20 5.53 38.92
C LYS A 473 -6.11 4.05 38.53
N LEU A 474 -5.99 3.76 37.24
CA LEU A 474 -5.85 2.40 36.72
C LEU A 474 -4.62 1.69 37.30
N LEU A 475 -3.47 2.36 37.32
CA LEU A 475 -2.25 1.84 37.95
C LEU A 475 -2.48 1.54 39.43
N SER A 476 -3.18 2.41 40.14
CA SER A 476 -3.46 2.22 41.57
C SER A 476 -4.35 1.00 41.83
N GLU A 477 -5.41 0.81 41.02
CA GLU A 477 -6.39 -0.27 41.18
C GLU A 477 -5.84 -1.65 40.80
N LYS A 478 -5.06 -1.75 39.72
CA LYS A 478 -4.46 -3.01 39.29
C LYS A 478 -3.40 -3.50 40.26
N LEU A 479 -2.62 -2.57 40.83
CA LEU A 479 -1.51 -2.89 41.73
C LEU A 479 -1.94 -3.16 43.18
N ALA A 480 -3.18 -2.81 43.55
CA ALA A 480 -3.78 -3.27 44.80
C ALA A 480 -4.10 -4.78 44.80
N LYS A 481 -4.15 -5.42 43.63
CA LYS A 481 -4.62 -6.81 43.46
C LYS A 481 -3.51 -7.82 43.16
N ALA A 482 -2.32 -7.38 42.71
CA ALA A 482 -1.19 -8.25 42.34
C ALA A 482 0.14 -7.48 42.27
N ARG A 483 1.28 -8.20 42.21
CA ARG A 483 2.61 -7.59 42.02
C ARG A 483 2.79 -7.11 40.57
N LEU A 484 3.45 -5.96 40.38
CA LEU A 484 3.74 -5.33 39.07
C LEU A 484 4.26 -6.29 37.98
N ARG A 485 5.01 -7.35 38.36
CA ARG A 485 5.61 -8.33 37.44
C ARG A 485 4.61 -9.28 36.78
N GLU A 486 3.36 -9.32 37.23
CA GLU A 486 2.33 -10.24 36.74
C GLU A 486 1.49 -9.63 35.60
N TYR A 487 1.66 -8.33 35.29
CA TYR A 487 0.91 -7.63 34.26
C TYR A 487 1.77 -7.35 33.03
N MET A 488 1.19 -7.48 31.83
CA MET A 488 1.76 -6.91 30.62
C MET A 488 1.50 -5.40 30.59
N ALA A 489 2.31 -4.63 29.85
CA ALA A 489 2.12 -3.18 29.75
C ALA A 489 0.73 -2.82 29.22
N GLU A 490 0.16 -3.64 28.34
CA GLU A 490 -1.18 -3.48 27.78
C GLU A 490 -2.28 -3.53 28.83
N ASP A 491 -2.12 -4.35 29.87
CA ASP A 491 -3.10 -4.51 30.96
C ASP A 491 -3.16 -3.27 31.87
N LEU A 492 -2.13 -2.43 31.78
CA LEU A 492 -1.94 -1.24 32.59
C LEU A 492 -2.32 0.04 31.85
N LEU A 493 -2.77 -0.02 30.59
CA LEU A 493 -3.15 1.16 29.80
C LEU A 493 -4.65 1.40 29.83
N PHE A 494 -5.06 2.67 29.77
CA PHE A 494 -6.46 3.03 29.61
C PHE A 494 -7.09 2.44 28.33
N ASP A 495 -8.41 2.30 28.35
CA ASP A 495 -9.19 1.81 27.21
C ASP A 495 -9.17 2.83 26.06
N LEU A 496 -8.62 2.41 24.92
CA LEU A 496 -8.42 3.28 23.78
C LEU A 496 -9.75 3.66 23.10
N GLU A 497 -10.70 2.73 23.05
CA GLU A 497 -12.00 2.96 22.40
C GLU A 497 -12.83 3.97 23.19
N GLU A 498 -12.89 3.82 24.51
CA GLU A 498 -13.58 4.76 25.41
C GLU A 498 -12.96 6.16 25.31
N ALA A 499 -11.62 6.26 25.36
CA ALA A 499 -10.93 7.54 25.21
C ALA A 499 -11.18 8.19 23.84
N ASN A 500 -11.26 7.39 22.77
CA ASN A 500 -11.57 7.85 21.43
C ASN A 500 -12.99 8.40 21.32
N GLU A 501 -13.97 7.73 21.91
CA GLU A 501 -15.36 8.19 21.89
C GLU A 501 -15.56 9.48 22.67
N ILE A 502 -14.88 9.64 23.82
CA ILE A 502 -14.91 10.89 24.59
C ILE A 502 -14.27 12.03 23.78
N LEU A 503 -13.13 11.77 23.14
CA LEU A 503 -12.46 12.77 22.31
C LEU A 503 -13.32 13.23 21.13
N LYS A 504 -13.99 12.30 20.44
CA LYS A 504 -14.91 12.63 19.34
C LYS A 504 -16.08 13.49 19.83
N LYS A 505 -16.73 13.10 20.93
CA LYS A 505 -17.84 13.86 21.54
C LYS A 505 -17.43 15.29 21.93
N LEU A 506 -16.18 15.46 22.36
CA LEU A 506 -15.62 16.77 22.69
C LEU A 506 -15.26 17.58 21.44
N ALA A 507 -14.62 16.97 20.44
CA ALA A 507 -14.09 17.64 19.27
C ALA A 507 -15.19 18.05 18.28
N TRP A 508 -16.20 17.21 18.07
CA TRP A 508 -17.25 17.43 17.07
C TRP A 508 -17.99 18.78 17.19
N PRO A 509 -18.59 19.15 18.34
CA PRO A 509 -19.27 20.44 18.48
C PRO A 509 -18.32 21.63 18.29
N LEU A 510 -17.04 21.47 18.62
CA LEU A 510 -16.03 22.50 18.40
C LEU A 510 -15.73 22.66 16.90
N TYR A 511 -15.56 21.57 16.15
CA TYR A 511 -15.36 21.62 14.71
C TYR A 511 -16.53 22.31 14.00
N LEU A 512 -17.76 21.96 14.38
CA LEU A 512 -18.96 22.60 13.83
C LEU A 512 -19.00 24.10 14.13
N THR A 513 -18.69 24.49 15.37
CA THR A 513 -18.63 25.90 15.76
C THR A 513 -17.54 26.63 14.96
N ILE A 514 -16.34 26.06 14.86
CA ILE A 514 -15.22 26.67 14.14
C ILE A 514 -15.53 26.83 12.66
N GLY A 515 -16.05 25.79 12.01
CA GLY A 515 -16.44 25.84 10.61
C GLY A 515 -17.52 26.89 10.35
N THR A 516 -18.57 26.89 11.17
CA THR A 516 -19.71 27.82 11.03
C THR A 516 -19.25 29.27 11.19
N GLU A 517 -18.54 29.58 12.27
CA GLU A 517 -18.08 30.94 12.54
C GLU A 517 -17.07 31.41 11.48
N SER A 518 -16.19 30.53 10.99
CA SER A 518 -15.17 30.89 10.00
C SER A 518 -15.76 31.16 8.61
N GLY A 519 -16.75 30.38 8.19
CA GLY A 519 -17.46 30.62 6.93
C GLY A 519 -18.36 31.86 6.99
N ARG A 520 -19.09 32.05 8.09
CA ARG A 520 -19.87 33.27 8.33
C ARG A 520 -19.01 34.53 8.35
N ALA A 521 -17.85 34.46 8.99
CA ALA A 521 -16.89 35.56 8.99
C ALA A 521 -16.45 35.90 7.56
N LEU A 522 -16.25 34.91 6.68
CA LEU A 522 -15.92 35.18 5.29
C LEU A 522 -17.09 35.82 4.51
N PHE A 523 -18.33 35.44 4.78
CA PHE A 523 -19.50 36.12 4.21
C PHE A 523 -19.49 37.61 4.58
N ILE A 524 -19.20 37.93 5.85
CA ILE A 524 -19.07 39.32 6.32
C ILE A 524 -17.90 40.02 5.61
N GLU A 525 -16.73 39.35 5.49
CA GLU A 525 -15.56 39.88 4.77
C GLU A 525 -15.89 40.26 3.31
N LEU A 526 -16.77 39.49 2.67
CA LEU A 526 -17.19 39.66 1.27
C LEU A 526 -18.48 40.50 1.10
N GLY A 527 -19.03 41.03 2.20
CA GLY A 527 -20.23 41.88 2.18
C GLY A 527 -21.55 41.12 1.94
N ALA A 528 -21.57 39.81 2.15
CA ALA A 528 -22.76 38.96 2.08
C ALA A 528 -23.37 38.74 3.49
N ASP A 529 -24.66 38.37 3.54
CA ASP A 529 -25.32 38.09 4.82
C ASP A 529 -24.82 36.76 5.42
N PRO A 530 -24.18 36.76 6.61
CA PRO A 530 -23.69 35.54 7.26
C PRO A 530 -24.80 34.52 7.57
N ALA A 531 -26.08 34.92 7.62
CA ALA A 531 -27.19 34.00 7.81
C ALA A 531 -27.34 32.99 6.66
N ASN A 532 -26.83 33.32 5.46
CA ASN A 532 -26.92 32.45 4.29
C ASN A 532 -25.90 31.32 4.29
N PHE A 533 -24.82 31.42 5.07
CA PHE A 533 -23.85 30.35 5.16
C PHE A 533 -24.35 29.24 6.09
N VAL A 534 -24.66 28.08 5.50
CA VAL A 534 -25.11 26.89 6.22
C VAL A 534 -24.09 25.77 6.02
N LEU A 535 -23.20 25.59 7.01
CA LEU A 535 -22.09 24.64 6.93
C LEU A 535 -22.52 23.21 6.53
N THR A 536 -23.67 22.74 6.99
CA THR A 536 -24.16 21.37 6.74
C THR A 536 -24.44 21.07 5.28
N ASP A 537 -24.69 22.11 4.49
CA ASP A 537 -25.11 22.00 3.09
C ASP A 537 -23.90 22.08 2.13
N THR A 538 -22.70 22.13 2.71
CA THR A 538 -21.45 22.36 1.98
C THR A 538 -20.56 21.12 1.92
N ALA A 539 -19.64 21.10 0.95
CA ALA A 539 -18.59 20.07 0.86
C ALA A 539 -17.67 20.02 2.09
N ALA A 540 -17.55 21.14 2.83
CA ALA A 540 -16.75 21.20 4.06
C ALA A 540 -17.28 20.25 5.15
N MET A 541 -18.59 19.94 5.14
CA MET A 541 -19.20 19.04 6.12
C MET A 541 -18.61 17.63 6.05
N GLN A 542 -18.35 17.11 4.85
CA GLN A 542 -17.72 15.79 4.69
C GLN A 542 -16.28 15.80 5.19
N VAL A 543 -15.53 16.87 4.88
CA VAL A 543 -14.14 17.05 5.36
C VAL A 543 -14.07 17.06 6.89
N LEU A 544 -15.03 17.72 7.57
CA LEU A 544 -15.10 17.72 9.03
C LEU A 544 -15.43 16.34 9.62
N LYS A 545 -16.28 15.54 8.96
CA LYS A 545 -16.58 14.15 9.36
C LYS A 545 -15.33 13.28 9.25
N ASP A 546 -14.60 13.37 8.15
CA ASP A 546 -13.37 12.59 7.94
C ASP A 546 -12.29 12.98 8.97
N LYS A 547 -12.23 14.27 9.32
CA LYS A 547 -11.35 14.80 10.37
C LYS A 547 -11.69 14.26 11.76
N LEU A 548 -12.97 14.08 12.07
CA LEU A 548 -13.42 13.46 13.32
C LEU A 548 -12.91 12.01 13.47
N ILE A 549 -12.70 11.30 12.37
CA ILE A 549 -12.06 9.97 12.42
C ILE A 549 -10.57 10.13 12.75
N LYS A 550 -9.88 11.07 12.08
CA LYS A 550 -8.44 11.29 12.24
C LYS A 550 -8.02 11.80 13.63
N VAL A 551 -8.89 12.53 14.35
CA VAL A 551 -8.58 13.09 15.68
C VAL A 551 -8.22 12.00 16.71
N THR A 552 -8.71 10.78 16.52
CA THR A 552 -8.42 9.62 17.39
C THR A 552 -6.93 9.25 17.44
N ARG A 553 -6.15 9.61 16.40
CA ARG A 553 -4.68 9.43 16.37
C ARG A 553 -3.95 10.13 17.51
N ILE A 554 -4.56 11.14 18.13
CA ILE A 554 -4.03 11.80 19.32
C ILE A 554 -3.91 10.79 20.48
N ASN A 555 -4.91 9.92 20.64
CA ASN A 555 -4.92 8.91 21.69
C ASN A 555 -3.99 7.75 21.35
N ASP A 556 -3.89 7.36 20.09
CA ASP A 556 -2.94 6.33 19.64
C ASP A 556 -1.52 6.71 20.06
N TYR A 557 -1.09 7.94 19.74
CA TYR A 557 0.22 8.46 20.13
C TYR A 557 0.40 8.56 21.65
N THR A 558 -0.61 9.04 22.39
CA THR A 558 -0.54 9.10 23.86
C THR A 558 -0.39 7.71 24.46
N ARG A 559 -1.14 6.73 23.96
CA ARG A 559 -1.15 5.36 24.46
C ARG A 559 0.17 4.65 24.15
N GLU A 560 0.74 4.88 22.96
CA GLU A 560 2.07 4.37 22.60
C GLU A 560 3.15 4.93 23.53
N LYS A 561 3.17 6.24 23.78
CA LYS A 561 4.15 6.84 24.70
C LYS A 561 3.97 6.36 26.14
N LEU A 562 2.73 6.16 26.58
CA LEU A 562 2.47 5.54 27.88
C LEU A 562 2.99 4.10 27.93
N ARG A 563 2.77 3.31 26.88
CA ARG A 563 3.27 1.93 26.80
C ARG A 563 4.79 1.89 26.95
N GLU A 564 5.51 2.71 26.19
CA GLU A 564 6.97 2.84 26.28
C GLU A 564 7.41 3.21 27.71
N THR A 565 6.75 4.23 28.29
CA THR A 565 7.04 4.73 29.64
C THR A 565 6.83 3.67 30.71
N LEU A 566 5.73 2.92 30.61
CA LEU A 566 5.39 1.86 31.56
C LEU A 566 6.30 0.63 31.40
N LEU A 567 6.67 0.26 30.17
CA LEU A 567 7.63 -0.81 29.90
C LEU A 567 9.00 -0.49 30.52
N GLU A 568 9.46 0.75 30.39
CA GLU A 568 10.72 1.16 30.99
C GLU A 568 10.69 1.03 32.52
N GLY A 569 9.64 1.52 33.17
CA GLY A 569 9.53 1.42 34.63
C GLY A 569 9.34 -0.02 35.13
N LEU A 570 8.61 -0.87 34.38
CA LEU A 570 8.53 -2.31 34.66
C LEU A 570 9.91 -2.99 34.57
N SER A 571 10.71 -2.65 33.56
CA SER A 571 12.07 -3.21 33.39
C SER A 571 13.02 -2.83 34.53
N LYS A 572 12.85 -1.62 35.08
CA LYS A 572 13.63 -1.11 36.22
C LYS A 572 13.09 -1.55 37.58
N THR A 573 12.01 -2.34 37.60
CA THR A 573 11.34 -2.79 38.83
C THR A 573 10.93 -1.65 39.76
N GLU A 574 10.53 -0.52 39.18
CA GLU A 574 10.13 0.69 39.89
C GLU A 574 8.86 0.45 40.74
N THR A 575 8.72 1.26 41.79
CA THR A 575 7.53 1.27 42.65
C THR A 575 6.33 1.93 41.98
N VAL A 576 5.14 1.73 42.52
CA VAL A 576 3.90 2.34 42.02
C VAL A 576 4.00 3.87 41.97
N ASN A 577 4.60 4.48 43.00
CA ASN A 577 4.74 5.93 43.08
C ASN A 577 5.67 6.47 41.99
N GLU A 578 6.76 5.76 41.69
CA GLU A 578 7.69 6.12 40.61
C GLU A 578 7.01 5.96 39.23
N MET A 579 6.25 4.89 39.03
CA MET A 579 5.45 4.67 37.82
C MET A 579 4.40 5.76 37.61
N GLN A 580 3.71 6.17 38.69
CA GLN A 580 2.77 7.29 38.65
C GLN A 580 3.48 8.61 38.33
N GLN A 581 4.66 8.85 38.91
CA GLN A 581 5.43 10.05 38.62
C GLN A 581 5.82 10.11 37.14
N ARG A 582 6.24 8.99 36.53
CA ARG A 582 6.52 8.92 35.09
C ARG A 582 5.30 9.26 34.23
N VAL A 583 4.12 8.78 34.62
CA VAL A 583 2.87 9.16 33.94
C VAL A 583 2.66 10.68 34.05
N ARG A 584 2.81 11.26 35.24
CA ARG A 584 2.70 12.72 35.44
C ARG A 584 3.70 13.48 34.57
N ASP A 585 4.95 13.02 34.50
CA ASP A 585 6.01 13.64 33.72
C ASP A 585 5.70 13.60 32.21
N LEU A 586 5.15 12.49 31.70
CA LEU A 586 4.72 12.36 30.31
C LEU A 586 3.60 13.37 29.96
N PHE A 587 2.62 13.54 30.85
CA PHE A 587 1.54 14.50 30.67
C PHE A 587 1.95 15.95 31.01
N GLY A 588 3.09 16.14 31.69
CA GLY A 588 3.65 17.43 32.08
C GLY A 588 3.97 18.37 30.91
N PHE A 589 4.21 17.84 29.70
CA PHE A 589 4.45 18.62 28.46
C PHE A 589 3.16 19.13 27.77
N SER A 590 2.04 19.16 28.49
CA SER A 590 0.70 19.43 27.92
C SER A 590 0.58 20.79 27.21
N GLU A 591 1.38 21.80 27.54
CA GLU A 591 1.11 23.16 27.07
C GLU A 591 1.42 23.39 25.58
N ALA A 592 2.63 23.04 25.15
CA ALA A 592 3.05 23.17 23.74
C ALA A 592 2.34 22.15 22.86
N ARG A 593 2.15 20.92 23.36
CA ARG A 593 1.41 19.85 22.64
C ARG A 593 -0.06 20.24 22.41
N SER A 594 -0.75 20.73 23.44
CA SER A 594 -2.15 21.17 23.31
C SER A 594 -2.28 22.35 22.37
N LEU A 595 -1.30 23.25 22.33
CA LEU A 595 -1.29 24.36 21.38
C LEU A 595 -1.10 23.90 19.93
N ASN A 596 -0.18 22.98 19.67
CA ASN A 596 0.06 22.42 18.33
C ASN A 596 -1.15 21.65 17.81
N ILE A 597 -1.77 20.83 18.66
CA ILE A 597 -3.03 20.14 18.35
C ILE A 597 -4.11 21.18 18.08
N ALA A 598 -4.34 22.13 19.00
CA ALA A 598 -5.40 23.12 18.82
C ALA A 598 -5.24 23.91 17.51
N ARG A 599 -4.04 24.40 17.19
CA ARG A 599 -3.80 25.11 15.93
C ARG A 599 -4.10 24.26 14.70
N THR A 600 -3.59 23.05 14.66
CA THR A 600 -3.78 22.14 13.53
C THR A 600 -5.26 21.81 13.36
N GLU A 601 -5.91 21.45 14.45
CA GLU A 601 -7.31 21.05 14.46
C GLU A 601 -8.26 22.20 14.13
N THR A 602 -8.05 23.39 14.70
CA THR A 602 -8.94 24.53 14.42
C THR A 602 -8.68 25.12 13.02
N GLY A 603 -7.43 25.18 12.58
CA GLY A 603 -7.08 25.62 11.22
C GLY A 603 -7.71 24.73 10.15
N GLN A 604 -7.59 23.40 10.32
CA GLN A 604 -8.17 22.41 9.42
C GLN A 604 -9.71 22.29 9.51
N SER A 605 -10.34 22.91 10.51
CA SER A 605 -11.80 23.06 10.54
C SER A 605 -12.27 24.38 9.91
N ALA A 606 -11.48 25.44 10.06
CA ALA A 606 -11.80 26.76 9.53
C ALA A 606 -11.58 26.84 8.01
N ALA A 607 -10.48 26.27 7.50
CA ALA A 607 -10.09 26.43 6.10
C ALA A 607 -11.09 25.81 5.10
N PRO A 608 -11.58 24.56 5.28
CA PRO A 608 -12.59 24.00 4.38
C PRO A 608 -13.90 24.79 4.39
N ALA A 609 -14.32 25.30 5.56
CA ALA A 609 -15.54 26.11 5.66
C ALA A 609 -15.39 27.47 4.96
N ARG A 610 -14.20 28.07 5.01
CA ARG A 610 -13.89 29.28 4.25
C ARG A 610 -13.84 29.00 2.74
N ASP A 611 -13.23 27.91 2.29
CA ASP A 611 -13.25 27.53 0.87
C ASP A 611 -14.68 27.25 0.36
N ALA A 612 -15.52 26.58 1.16
CA ALA A 612 -16.93 26.40 0.84
C ALA A 612 -17.68 27.74 0.72
N ALA A 613 -17.45 28.67 1.65
CA ALA A 613 -18.02 30.00 1.57
C ALA A 613 -17.53 30.79 0.34
N MET A 614 -16.25 30.64 -0.05
CA MET A 614 -15.72 31.17 -1.31
C MET A 614 -16.43 30.58 -2.53
N ALA A 615 -16.73 29.27 -2.51
CA ALA A 615 -17.43 28.59 -3.59
C ALA A 615 -18.88 29.11 -3.77
N GLU A 616 -19.62 29.26 -2.67
CA GLU A 616 -20.99 29.79 -2.67
C GLU A 616 -21.06 31.24 -3.16
N LEU A 617 -20.05 32.03 -2.81
CA LEU A 617 -19.92 33.42 -3.23
C LEU A 617 -19.20 33.58 -4.59
N GLY A 618 -19.00 32.49 -5.35
CA GLY A 618 -18.47 32.57 -6.72
C GLY A 618 -17.04 33.13 -6.82
N VAL A 619 -16.22 32.96 -5.78
CA VAL A 619 -14.80 33.36 -5.83
C VAL A 619 -14.02 32.37 -6.71
N GLU A 620 -13.39 32.90 -7.76
CA GLU A 620 -12.66 32.09 -8.75
C GLU A 620 -11.16 31.96 -8.45
N LYS A 621 -10.57 32.91 -7.71
CA LYS A 621 -9.13 32.96 -7.43
C LYS A 621 -8.87 33.19 -5.95
N ILE A 622 -7.82 32.55 -5.44
CA ILE A 622 -7.39 32.67 -4.05
C ILE A 622 -5.92 33.03 -3.98
N GLN A 623 -5.56 33.82 -2.98
CA GLN A 623 -4.20 34.23 -2.65
C GLN A 623 -3.76 33.60 -1.35
N TRP A 624 -2.53 33.09 -1.30
CA TRP A 624 -1.93 32.57 -0.08
C TRP A 624 -1.36 33.72 0.76
N TRP A 625 -1.78 33.83 2.02
CA TRP A 625 -1.29 34.87 2.93
C TRP A 625 -0.79 34.28 4.24
N THR A 626 0.40 34.69 4.68
CA THR A 626 1.04 34.13 5.88
C THR A 626 0.86 35.02 7.11
N ALA A 627 1.28 34.53 8.27
CA ALA A 627 1.32 35.32 9.50
C ALA A 627 2.42 36.40 9.50
N GLY A 628 3.41 36.29 8.59
CA GLY A 628 4.51 37.24 8.46
C GLY A 628 5.51 37.23 9.62
N ASP A 629 5.57 36.17 10.41
CA ASP A 629 6.52 36.02 11.53
C ASP A 629 7.56 34.91 11.30
N THR A 630 8.57 34.85 12.16
CA THR A 630 9.71 33.93 12.05
C THR A 630 9.35 32.45 12.21
N ALA A 631 8.14 32.14 12.68
CA ALA A 631 7.66 30.77 12.82
C ALA A 631 6.81 30.32 11.61
N VAL A 632 6.73 31.13 10.55
CA VAL A 632 6.23 30.69 9.23
C VAL A 632 7.35 29.94 8.53
N ARG A 633 7.07 28.71 8.06
CA ARG A 633 8.04 27.88 7.34
C ARG A 633 8.44 28.47 5.98
N GLU A 634 9.65 28.20 5.52
CA GLU A 634 10.21 28.73 4.26
C GLU A 634 9.31 28.44 3.05
N THR A 635 8.76 27.23 2.96
CA THR A 635 7.83 26.85 1.88
C THR A 635 6.58 27.74 1.85
N HIS A 636 6.10 28.22 3.00
CA HIS A 636 4.92 29.09 3.08
C HIS A 636 5.28 30.55 2.85
N GLN A 637 6.47 30.98 3.26
CA GLN A 637 6.99 32.32 2.94
C GLN A 637 7.13 32.49 1.43
N PHE A 638 7.60 31.45 0.72
CA PHE A 638 7.68 31.44 -0.75
C PHE A 638 6.31 31.59 -1.42
N LEU A 639 5.25 31.09 -0.80
CA LEU A 639 3.89 31.19 -1.32
C LEU A 639 3.21 32.52 -1.00
N GLU A 640 3.79 33.35 -0.14
CA GLU A 640 3.16 34.60 0.28
C GLU A 640 2.83 35.51 -0.90
N GLY A 641 1.57 35.87 -1.04
CA GLY A 641 1.06 36.69 -2.13
C GLY A 641 0.81 35.94 -3.44
N MET A 642 1.15 34.66 -3.55
CA MET A 642 0.89 33.85 -4.74
C MET A 642 -0.61 33.65 -4.95
N VAL A 643 -1.08 33.81 -6.19
CA VAL A 643 -2.48 33.67 -6.58
C VAL A 643 -2.65 32.45 -7.47
N VAL A 644 -3.64 31.61 -7.18
CA VAL A 644 -4.03 30.46 -8.00
C VAL A 644 -5.55 30.42 -8.21
N PRO A 645 -6.04 29.79 -9.28
CA PRO A 645 -7.46 29.47 -9.40
C PRO A 645 -7.93 28.62 -8.21
N ARG A 646 -9.08 28.93 -7.64
CA ARG A 646 -9.67 28.17 -6.54
C ARG A 646 -9.93 26.74 -6.98
N GLY A 647 -9.49 25.76 -6.18
CA GLY A 647 -9.55 24.34 -6.51
C GLY A 647 -8.32 23.79 -7.25
N MET A 648 -7.36 24.64 -7.64
CA MET A 648 -6.04 24.20 -8.09
C MET A 648 -5.04 24.18 -6.93
N PRO A 649 -4.10 23.21 -6.89
CA PRO A 649 -3.10 23.14 -5.84
C PRO A 649 -2.03 24.24 -5.99
N PHE A 650 -1.55 24.75 -4.86
CA PHE A 650 -0.32 25.54 -4.77
C PHE A 650 0.92 24.63 -4.98
N PRO A 651 2.11 25.19 -5.26
CA PRO A 651 3.35 24.43 -5.41
C PRO A 651 3.71 23.48 -4.26
N ASN A 652 3.21 23.72 -3.05
CA ASN A 652 3.41 22.82 -1.89
C ASN A 652 2.40 21.64 -1.83
N GLY A 653 1.52 21.52 -2.83
CA GLY A 653 0.53 20.45 -2.93
C GLY A 653 -0.78 20.69 -2.16
N CYS A 654 -0.91 21.81 -1.43
CA CYS A 654 -2.15 22.17 -0.75
C CYS A 654 -3.11 22.92 -1.68
N LEU A 655 -4.42 22.68 -1.59
CA LEU A 655 -5.43 23.50 -2.28
C LEU A 655 -5.55 24.90 -1.65
N TYR A 656 -5.37 24.98 -0.34
CA TYR A 656 -5.38 26.21 0.45
C TYR A 656 -4.60 26.01 1.76
N PRO A 657 -4.26 27.09 2.49
CA PRO A 657 -3.67 26.98 3.82
C PRO A 657 -4.49 26.12 4.78
N CYS A 658 -3.82 25.26 5.56
CA CYS A 658 -4.46 24.32 6.48
C CYS A 658 -5.40 23.31 5.78
N ASP A 659 -5.12 22.96 4.52
CA ASP A 659 -5.84 21.91 3.78
C ASP A 659 -5.74 20.54 4.49
N PRO A 660 -6.85 19.95 4.99
CA PRO A 660 -6.81 18.64 5.65
C PRO A 660 -6.41 17.46 4.74
N GLY A 661 -6.40 17.66 3.42
CA GLY A 661 -5.91 16.72 2.42
C GLY A 661 -4.44 16.91 2.04
N GLY A 662 -3.79 17.99 2.50
CA GLY A 662 -2.40 18.30 2.15
C GLY A 662 -1.34 17.49 2.92
N PRO A 663 -0.05 17.58 2.52
CA PRO A 663 1.04 16.91 3.23
C PRO A 663 1.18 17.41 4.68
N ALA A 664 1.43 16.49 5.62
CA ALA A 664 1.49 16.78 7.06
C ALA A 664 2.48 17.91 7.42
N GLU A 665 3.65 17.91 6.80
CA GLU A 665 4.70 18.93 6.95
C GLU A 665 4.25 20.36 6.56
N GLN A 666 3.29 20.49 5.65
CA GLN A 666 2.76 21.78 5.20
C GLN A 666 1.61 22.25 6.10
N ILE A 667 0.85 21.34 6.72
CA ILE A 667 -0.44 21.70 7.33
C ILE A 667 -0.43 21.72 8.86
N ILE A 668 0.48 21.00 9.52
CA ILE A 668 0.60 20.98 10.98
C ILE A 668 1.06 22.35 11.49
N ASN A 669 0.42 22.89 12.53
CA ASN A 669 0.78 24.18 13.14
C ASN A 669 0.80 25.37 12.13
N CYS A 670 0.09 25.25 11.00
CA CYS A 670 -0.02 26.29 9.99
C CYS A 670 -0.83 27.49 10.54
N ARG A 671 -0.42 28.71 10.15
CA ARG A 671 -1.05 29.99 10.56
C ARG A 671 -1.36 30.90 9.37
N CYS A 672 -1.37 30.31 8.17
CA CYS A 672 -1.65 31.00 6.92
C CYS A 672 -3.16 30.95 6.63
N VAL A 673 -3.65 31.83 5.75
CA VAL A 673 -5.06 31.91 5.35
C VAL A 673 -5.18 32.09 3.84
N ALA A 674 -6.22 31.51 3.24
CA ALA A 674 -6.61 31.85 1.87
C ALA A 674 -7.38 33.18 1.89
N VAL A 675 -6.93 34.13 1.08
CA VAL A 675 -7.60 35.42 0.86
C VAL A 675 -8.25 35.38 -0.53
N PRO A 676 -9.55 35.66 -0.67
CA PRO A 676 -10.22 35.69 -1.97
C PRO A 676 -9.71 36.86 -2.81
N VAL A 677 -9.49 36.62 -4.11
CA VAL A 677 -9.09 37.65 -5.08
C VAL A 677 -10.31 38.01 -5.92
N ILE A 678 -10.75 39.27 -5.81
CA ILE A 678 -11.89 39.81 -6.56
C ILE A 678 -11.34 40.83 -7.56
N ASP A 679 -11.55 40.56 -8.85
CA ASP A 679 -11.15 41.44 -9.96
C ASP A 679 -12.17 42.57 -10.21
#